data_AF-A0AAD5FB11-F1
#
_entry.id   AF-A0AAD5FB11-F1
#
_cell.length_a   1.000
_cell.length_b   1.000
_cell.length_c   1.000
_cell.angle_alpha   90.00
_cell.angle_beta   90.00
_cell.angle_gamma   90.00
#
_symmetry.space_group_name_H-M   'P 1'
#
loop_
_entity.id
_entity.type
_entity.pdbx_description
1 polymer ?
#
loop_
_entity_poly.entity_id
_entity_poly.type
_entity_poly.pdbx_seq_one_letter_code
_entity_poly.pdbx_strand_id
1 'polypeptide(L)'
;MQKTVCPCLRLLDLSRVEDLKDSHLRELLAPPNSDTRTGESRGGRFQNVTELRLAGLEVTDSASRLLVRYLPHLTKLDLKSCMNPVVTPETLMVQFGDPAEANCSIPNKPDRKFILGWESKSSQPITDTETSVMWKVDNLMNWEEPEGLLCFFTVKGSQCETYVNLIIYNIPCDVCTGRKERAVSSCLTCIASYCETHVQPHRQTPFYASHRLLDPHEALRGRTCPEHGRLLEVFCRTDQRCICAICVLEEHRTHATVSVQTERAVKQRMLGKTELDIQTSIERRGLRINELKQRLQFLRNYAHAELSEVEQVLCDVTQSVERIRTELVGGIEDKRDSVIGQGERIVSELEVEVGKLQERRAQLEVQATSEDHISFLQSFEEVNTPYQDHMLNTDPDLELHFSLGEVKNALGEIRERLDDIHMGEVHYRQSVSSLPESESMMSVRSNKKKDFSLKDLRRFRSGSSIKKVRGYLEDVLLNPVTAYPFLILSDDRKQVKRGEKLQFFRNSPQRFDVWSCITAKEGYDAGRHYWEVSVGDNKDWKVGVVRDSAQRKGLFDMSPSNGYYVLWWSTNHLRALTTPPLTKVKMNGRLRYLGVFLDCENGHVTFYNAKTGAEIYSFITEGAFSEKMFPLFGTSDKEVPLMLPGGTTHMPE
;
A
#
# COMPACT_ATOMS: atom_id res chain seq x y z
N MET A 1 -15.79 11.26 15.15
CA MET A 1 -15.38 11.20 13.73
C MET A 1 -13.97 10.62 13.64
N GLN A 2 -13.83 9.34 13.28
CA GLN A 2 -12.64 8.77 12.64
C GLN A 2 -13.08 7.50 11.92
N LYS A 3 -12.95 7.51 10.59
CA LYS A 3 -13.27 6.41 9.68
C LYS A 3 -12.09 5.44 9.68
N THR A 4 -12.13 4.38 10.47
CA THR A 4 -11.16 3.28 10.36
C THR A 4 -11.89 1.97 10.58
N VAL A 5 -12.26 1.30 9.48
CA VAL A 5 -12.51 -0.15 9.51
C VAL A 5 -11.18 -0.77 9.91
N CYS A 6 -11.12 -1.48 11.04
CA CYS A 6 -9.90 -2.11 11.53
C CYS A 6 -9.75 -3.47 10.81
N PRO A 7 -8.85 -3.63 9.82
CA PRO A 7 -8.78 -4.84 9.01
C PRO A 7 -8.22 -6.05 9.77
N CYS A 8 -7.65 -5.86 10.96
CA CYS A 8 -6.98 -6.90 11.74
C CYS A 8 -7.81 -7.43 12.92
N LEU A 9 -8.99 -6.85 13.21
CA LEU A 9 -9.79 -7.25 14.37
C LEU A 9 -10.52 -8.58 14.10
N ARG A 10 -10.05 -9.67 14.71
CA ARG A 10 -10.66 -11.02 14.60
C ARG A 10 -11.57 -11.40 15.76
N LEU A 11 -11.37 -10.78 16.93
CA LEU A 11 -12.16 -10.98 18.14
C LEU A 11 -12.81 -9.65 18.53
N LEU A 12 -14.12 -9.64 18.70
CA LEU A 12 -14.86 -8.54 19.31
C LEU A 12 -15.40 -9.02 20.66
N ASP A 13 -14.82 -8.51 21.75
CA ASP A 13 -15.20 -8.90 23.10
C ASP A 13 -16.00 -7.76 23.77
N LEU A 14 -17.30 -7.96 23.89
CA LEU A 14 -18.24 -7.06 24.56
C LEU A 14 -18.74 -7.67 25.88
N SER A 15 -18.04 -8.67 26.42
CA SER A 15 -18.43 -9.33 27.69
C SER A 15 -18.38 -8.41 28.91
N ARG A 16 -17.74 -7.24 28.78
CA ARG A 16 -17.65 -6.21 29.82
C ARG A 16 -18.64 -5.05 29.63
N VAL A 17 -19.50 -5.11 28.62
CA VAL A 17 -20.51 -4.08 28.36
C VAL A 17 -21.83 -4.48 29.00
N GLU A 18 -22.23 -3.76 30.04
CA GLU A 18 -23.47 -3.97 30.76
C GLU A 18 -24.69 -3.50 29.96
N ASP A 19 -25.85 -4.13 30.17
CA ASP A 19 -27.15 -3.77 29.56
C ASP A 19 -27.12 -3.57 28.03
N LEU A 20 -26.37 -4.41 27.33
CA LEU A 20 -26.35 -4.41 25.88
C LEU A 20 -27.74 -4.77 25.34
N LYS A 21 -28.33 -3.90 24.52
CA LYS A 21 -29.64 -4.09 23.86
C LYS A 21 -29.46 -4.19 22.35
N ASP A 22 -30.46 -4.70 21.64
CA ASP A 22 -30.46 -4.80 20.18
C ASP A 22 -30.19 -3.46 19.47
N SER A 23 -30.62 -2.34 20.07
CA SER A 23 -30.34 -0.98 19.59
C SER A 23 -28.85 -0.65 19.62
N HIS A 24 -28.14 -1.02 20.70
CA HIS A 24 -26.71 -0.79 20.87
C HIS A 24 -25.90 -1.64 19.88
N LEU A 25 -26.29 -2.90 19.70
CA LEU A 25 -25.70 -3.79 18.69
C LEU A 25 -25.88 -3.24 17.27
N ARG A 26 -27.06 -2.69 16.96
CA ARG A 26 -27.33 -2.08 15.65
C ARG A 26 -26.44 -0.86 15.41
N GLU A 27 -26.32 0.04 16.37
CA GLU A 27 -25.51 1.25 16.23
C GLU A 27 -24.01 0.92 16.09
N LEU A 28 -23.54 -0.08 16.84
CA LEU A 28 -22.15 -0.53 16.79
C LEU A 28 -21.80 -1.15 15.43
N LEU A 29 -22.67 -2.02 14.91
CA LEU A 29 -22.39 -2.83 13.72
C LEU A 29 -22.71 -2.11 12.40
N ALA A 30 -23.68 -1.18 12.39
CA ALA A 30 -24.14 -0.50 11.18
C ALA A 30 -23.15 0.58 10.66
N PRO A 31 -23.01 0.75 9.34
CA PRO A 31 -22.16 1.78 8.75
C PRO A 31 -22.71 3.20 9.02
N PRO A 32 -21.84 4.22 9.15
CA PRO A 32 -22.27 5.61 9.29
C PRO A 32 -22.81 6.11 7.93
N ASN A 33 -24.09 6.47 7.88
CA ASN A 33 -24.88 6.92 6.72
C ASN A 33 -25.62 5.82 5.95
N SER A 34 -26.58 5.16 6.61
CA SER A 34 -27.67 4.48 5.90
C SER A 34 -28.87 5.43 5.79
N ASP A 35 -28.84 6.36 4.84
CA ASP A 35 -30.09 6.95 4.34
C ASP A 35 -30.87 5.82 3.65
N THR A 36 -32.08 5.59 4.16
CA THR A 36 -32.99 4.54 3.72
C THR A 36 -33.56 4.87 2.34
N ARG A 37 -32.78 4.66 1.26
CA ARG A 37 -33.29 4.63 -0.13
C ARG A 37 -32.19 4.19 -1.10
N THR A 38 -31.75 2.95 -0.99
CA THR A 38 -31.21 2.11 -2.09
C THR A 38 -30.71 0.80 -1.48
N GLY A 39 -31.11 -0.32 -2.07
CA GLY A 39 -30.97 -1.66 -1.50
C GLY A 39 -29.57 -2.28 -1.53
N GLU A 40 -28.50 -1.50 -1.60
CA GLU A 40 -27.15 -2.04 -1.84
C GLU A 40 -26.08 -1.34 -0.99
N SER A 41 -25.99 -1.71 0.28
CA SER A 41 -24.74 -1.62 1.04
C SER A 41 -24.68 -2.78 2.02
N ARG A 42 -23.86 -3.79 1.69
CA ARG A 42 -23.67 -5.03 2.48
C ARG A 42 -22.44 -4.99 3.40
N GLY A 43 -21.91 -3.81 3.70
CA GLY A 43 -20.68 -3.70 4.50
C GLY A 43 -20.90 -3.15 5.92
N GLY A 44 -20.87 -4.02 6.94
CA GLY A 44 -20.78 -3.59 8.35
C GLY A 44 -19.41 -3.02 8.73
N ARG A 45 -19.27 -2.41 9.90
CA ARG A 45 -17.99 -1.83 10.38
C ARG A 45 -16.91 -2.87 10.72
N PHE A 46 -17.30 -4.12 10.98
CA PHE A 46 -16.46 -5.17 11.57
C PHE A 46 -16.47 -6.48 10.75
N GLN A 47 -16.31 -6.40 9.43
CA GLN A 47 -16.49 -7.56 8.54
C GLN A 47 -15.52 -8.72 8.82
N ASN A 48 -14.32 -8.46 9.35
CA ASN A 48 -13.28 -9.47 9.57
C ASN A 48 -13.34 -10.16 10.95
N VAL A 49 -14.35 -9.87 11.77
CA VAL A 49 -14.52 -10.50 13.08
C VAL A 49 -15.02 -11.93 12.91
N THR A 50 -14.27 -12.89 13.47
CA THR A 50 -14.57 -14.33 13.42
C THR A 50 -15.05 -14.88 14.77
N GLU A 51 -14.78 -14.17 15.88
CA GLU A 51 -15.26 -14.50 17.22
C GLU A 51 -15.93 -13.28 17.87
N LEU A 52 -17.14 -13.45 18.41
CA LEU A 52 -17.90 -12.44 19.15
C LEU A 52 -18.22 -12.96 20.54
N ARG A 53 -17.93 -12.18 21.59
CA ARG A 53 -18.31 -12.49 22.97
C ARG A 53 -19.26 -11.43 23.49
N LEU A 54 -20.43 -11.85 23.94
CA LEU A 54 -21.45 -10.99 24.54
C LEU A 54 -21.76 -11.51 25.94
N ALA A 55 -21.85 -10.60 26.90
CA ALA A 55 -22.39 -10.92 28.23
C ALA A 55 -23.84 -10.49 28.33
N GLY A 56 -24.70 -11.35 28.88
CA GLY A 56 -26.06 -10.96 29.29
C GLY A 56 -27.04 -10.60 28.17
N LEU A 57 -26.73 -10.87 26.89
CA LEU A 57 -27.69 -10.64 25.80
C LEU A 57 -28.69 -11.80 25.73
N GLU A 58 -29.97 -11.53 26.01
CA GLU A 58 -31.04 -12.41 25.53
C GLU A 58 -31.06 -12.30 24.00
N VAL A 59 -30.56 -13.32 23.30
CA VAL A 59 -30.52 -13.30 21.83
C VAL A 59 -31.94 -13.34 21.29
N THR A 60 -32.47 -12.16 20.95
CA THR A 60 -33.74 -12.03 20.25
C THR A 60 -33.55 -12.40 18.76
N ASP A 61 -34.66 -12.68 18.08
CA ASP A 61 -34.64 -12.89 16.62
C ASP A 61 -34.12 -11.64 15.87
N SER A 62 -34.27 -10.46 16.47
CA SER A 62 -33.76 -9.19 15.95
C SER A 62 -32.24 -9.08 16.05
N ALA A 63 -31.65 -9.45 17.19
CA ALA A 63 -30.19 -9.51 17.37
C ALA A 63 -29.55 -10.51 16.41
N SER A 64 -30.15 -11.68 16.25
CA SER A 64 -29.67 -12.73 15.35
C SER A 64 -29.57 -12.25 13.90
N ARG A 65 -30.61 -11.55 13.41
CA ARG A 65 -30.61 -10.97 12.06
C ARG A 65 -29.56 -9.89 11.87
N LEU A 66 -29.25 -9.11 12.91
CA LEU A 66 -28.20 -8.08 12.86
C LEU A 66 -26.80 -8.70 12.78
N LEU A 67 -26.54 -9.75 13.55
CA LEU A 67 -25.26 -10.46 13.53
C LEU A 67 -25.00 -11.10 12.17
N VAL A 68 -25.99 -11.81 11.61
CA VAL A 68 -25.88 -12.41 10.27
C VAL A 68 -25.66 -11.36 9.19
N ARG A 69 -26.30 -10.19 9.31
CA ARG A 69 -26.22 -9.13 8.30
C ARG A 69 -24.89 -8.39 8.29
N TYR A 70 -24.28 -8.17 9.45
CA TYR A 70 -23.10 -7.29 9.56
C TYR A 70 -21.80 -8.02 9.92
N LEU A 71 -21.86 -9.28 10.36
CA LEU A 71 -20.70 -10.14 10.67
C LEU A 71 -20.77 -11.45 9.87
N PRO A 72 -20.61 -11.41 8.53
CA PRO A 72 -20.78 -12.58 7.67
C PRO A 72 -19.71 -13.67 7.88
N HIS A 73 -18.60 -13.33 8.54
CA HIS A 73 -17.48 -14.25 8.81
C HIS A 73 -17.44 -14.76 10.26
N LEU A 74 -18.51 -14.55 11.04
CA LEU A 74 -18.58 -15.01 12.43
C LEU A 74 -18.64 -16.55 12.50
N THR A 75 -17.60 -17.17 13.07
CA THR A 75 -17.50 -18.61 13.25
C THR A 75 -17.74 -19.07 14.69
N LYS A 76 -17.62 -18.16 15.66
CA LYS A 76 -17.75 -18.46 17.09
C LYS A 76 -18.50 -17.34 17.82
N LEU A 77 -19.57 -17.69 18.54
CA LEU A 77 -20.38 -16.78 19.34
C LEU A 77 -20.40 -17.28 20.79
N ASP A 78 -19.87 -16.50 21.73
CA ASP A 78 -19.87 -16.81 23.16
C ASP A 78 -20.91 -15.91 23.86
N LEU A 79 -21.89 -16.54 24.51
CA LEU A 79 -23.03 -15.89 25.18
C LEU A 79 -23.01 -16.28 26.65
N LYS A 80 -22.07 -15.73 27.42
CA LYS A 80 -22.03 -15.99 28.87
C LYS A 80 -23.05 -15.09 29.57
N SER A 81 -23.91 -15.68 30.40
CA SER A 81 -25.01 -14.98 31.08
C SER A 81 -24.57 -14.19 32.33
N CYS A 82 -23.34 -14.39 32.82
CA CYS A 82 -22.80 -13.72 34.02
C CYS A 82 -21.36 -13.22 33.81
N MET A 83 -20.98 -12.15 34.52
CA MET A 83 -19.58 -11.73 34.67
C MET A 83 -18.88 -12.63 35.70
N ASN A 84 -17.63 -13.00 35.44
CA ASN A 84 -16.83 -13.75 36.42
C ASN A 84 -16.61 -12.91 37.68
N PRO A 85 -16.68 -13.52 38.88
CA PRO A 85 -16.38 -12.81 40.12
C PRO A 85 -14.90 -12.42 40.18
N VAL A 86 -14.59 -11.29 40.84
CA VAL A 86 -13.25 -10.73 40.97
C VAL A 86 -12.67 -11.10 42.32
N VAL A 87 -11.53 -11.81 42.30
CA VAL A 87 -10.80 -12.19 43.50
C VAL A 87 -9.66 -11.22 43.79
N THR A 88 -9.47 -10.87 45.06
CA THR A 88 -8.36 -10.04 45.54
C THR A 88 -7.70 -10.66 46.79
N PRO A 89 -6.38 -10.94 46.79
CA PRO A 89 -5.47 -10.89 45.65
C PRO A 89 -5.66 -12.08 44.68
N GLU A 90 -5.36 -11.91 43.38
CA GLU A 90 -5.44 -12.98 42.36
C GLU A 90 -4.47 -14.16 42.63
N THR A 91 -3.38 -13.90 43.34
CA THR A 91 -2.42 -14.91 43.81
C THR A 91 -2.12 -14.66 45.29
N LEU A 92 -2.32 -15.68 46.12
CA LEU A 92 -2.10 -15.60 47.56
C LEU A 92 -0.83 -16.39 47.91
N MET A 93 0.19 -15.70 48.40
CA MET A 93 1.45 -16.31 48.83
C MET A 93 1.48 -16.36 50.36
N VAL A 94 1.46 -17.56 50.94
CA VAL A 94 1.32 -17.77 52.39
C VAL A 94 2.46 -18.62 52.92
N GLN A 95 3.05 -18.26 54.04
CA GLN A 95 4.05 -19.09 54.71
C GLN A 95 3.37 -20.29 55.38
N PHE A 96 4.00 -21.47 55.34
CA PHE A 96 3.46 -22.66 56.01
C PHE A 96 3.23 -22.38 57.51
N GLY A 97 1.96 -22.49 57.95
CA GLY A 97 1.55 -22.25 59.34
C GLY A 97 1.03 -20.85 59.66
N ASP A 98 1.07 -19.91 58.70
CA ASP A 98 0.59 -18.53 58.88
C ASP A 98 -0.89 -18.38 58.46
N PRO A 99 -1.61 -17.35 58.95
CA PRO A 99 -2.98 -17.06 58.55
C PRO A 99 -3.07 -16.54 57.10
N ALA A 100 -4.21 -16.79 56.45
CA ALA A 100 -4.47 -16.44 55.06
C ALA A 100 -5.87 -15.85 54.88
N GLU A 101 -6.01 -14.84 54.01
CA GLU A 101 -7.31 -14.27 53.66
C GLU A 101 -7.36 -13.85 52.18
N ALA A 102 -8.53 -13.99 51.55
CA ALA A 102 -8.80 -13.59 50.17
C ALA A 102 -10.26 -13.11 50.06
N ASN A 103 -10.49 -12.04 49.29
CA ASN A 103 -11.82 -11.48 49.10
C ASN A 103 -12.33 -11.77 47.69
N CYS A 104 -13.58 -12.23 47.57
CA CYS A 104 -14.26 -12.39 46.31
C CYS A 104 -15.38 -11.36 46.19
N SER A 105 -15.40 -10.61 45.10
CA SER A 105 -16.32 -9.50 44.90
C SER A 105 -16.94 -9.53 43.51
N ILE A 106 -18.13 -8.95 43.39
CA ILE A 106 -18.75 -8.68 42.10
C ILE A 106 -18.77 -7.16 41.85
N PRO A 107 -18.43 -6.72 40.63
CA PRO A 107 -18.26 -5.29 40.34
C PRO A 107 -19.54 -4.48 40.49
N ASN A 108 -20.72 -5.09 40.29
CA ASN A 108 -22.03 -4.45 40.45
C ASN A 108 -23.03 -5.40 41.12
N LYS A 109 -23.88 -4.86 42.02
CA LYS A 109 -24.96 -5.62 42.68
C LYS A 109 -26.07 -5.92 41.66
N PRO A 110 -26.41 -7.19 41.40
CA PRO A 110 -27.56 -7.52 40.57
C PRO A 110 -28.87 -7.07 41.23
N ASP A 111 -29.81 -6.51 40.46
CA ASP A 111 -31.17 -6.18 40.91
C ASP A 111 -32.01 -7.41 41.33
N ARG A 112 -31.49 -8.63 41.13
CA ARG A 112 -32.17 -9.91 41.35
C ARG A 112 -31.40 -10.77 42.34
N LYS A 113 -32.08 -11.75 42.97
CA LYS A 113 -31.44 -12.70 43.90
C LYS A 113 -30.26 -13.44 43.23
N PHE A 114 -29.11 -13.42 43.88
CA PHE A 114 -27.87 -14.06 43.46
C PHE A 114 -27.22 -14.80 44.64
N ILE A 115 -26.27 -15.67 44.34
CA ILE A 115 -25.40 -16.32 45.34
C ILE A 115 -23.95 -16.04 44.95
N LEU A 116 -23.16 -15.51 45.88
CA LEU A 116 -21.72 -15.35 45.78
C LEU A 116 -21.08 -16.11 46.94
N GLY A 117 -20.07 -16.92 46.67
CA GLY A 117 -19.46 -17.75 47.71
C GLY A 117 -18.15 -18.40 47.31
N TRP A 118 -17.51 -19.01 48.31
CA TRP A 118 -16.28 -19.78 48.17
C TRP A 118 -16.59 -21.27 48.31
N GLU A 119 -15.99 -22.11 47.48
CA GLU A 119 -15.98 -23.55 47.66
C GLU A 119 -14.67 -23.94 48.35
N SER A 120 -14.73 -24.20 49.65
CA SER A 120 -13.59 -24.65 50.46
C SER A 120 -14.05 -25.60 51.57
N LYS A 121 -13.24 -26.62 51.85
CA LYS A 121 -13.47 -27.54 52.99
C LYS A 121 -12.84 -27.04 54.29
N SER A 122 -11.91 -26.09 54.21
CA SER A 122 -11.01 -25.69 55.30
C SER A 122 -11.50 -24.49 56.11
N SER A 123 -12.50 -23.75 55.62
CA SER A 123 -13.19 -22.71 56.40
C SER A 123 -14.56 -22.35 55.82
N GLN A 124 -15.37 -21.66 56.63
CA GLN A 124 -16.64 -21.08 56.19
C GLN A 124 -16.43 -19.63 55.71
N PRO A 125 -17.07 -19.22 54.60
CA PRO A 125 -16.96 -17.86 54.09
C PRO A 125 -17.58 -16.83 55.05
N ILE A 126 -16.91 -15.70 55.23
CA ILE A 126 -17.35 -14.56 56.03
C ILE A 126 -17.89 -13.49 55.08
N THR A 127 -19.18 -13.15 55.20
CA THR A 127 -19.79 -12.11 54.37
C THR A 127 -19.37 -10.73 54.86
N ASP A 128 -18.63 -9.98 54.04
CA ASP A 128 -18.06 -8.68 54.43
C ASP A 128 -18.95 -7.51 53.96
N THR A 129 -19.58 -7.63 52.77
CA THR A 129 -20.57 -6.66 52.25
C THR A 129 -21.62 -7.35 51.36
N GLU A 130 -22.67 -6.64 50.93
CA GLU A 130 -23.71 -7.21 50.04
C GLU A 130 -23.16 -7.68 48.67
N THR A 131 -21.97 -7.26 48.25
CA THR A 131 -21.35 -7.63 46.96
C THR A 131 -19.97 -8.27 47.10
N SER A 132 -19.53 -8.60 48.33
CA SER A 132 -18.25 -9.25 48.58
C SER A 132 -18.28 -10.26 49.73
N VAL A 133 -17.55 -11.35 49.55
CA VAL A 133 -17.40 -12.44 50.53
C VAL A 133 -15.92 -12.72 50.74
N MET A 134 -15.48 -12.67 51.99
CA MET A 134 -14.11 -12.93 52.40
C MET A 134 -13.95 -14.39 52.84
N TRP A 135 -12.90 -15.04 52.35
CA TRP A 135 -12.40 -16.29 52.86
C TRP A 135 -11.21 -16.01 53.80
N LYS A 136 -11.21 -16.64 54.98
CA LYS A 136 -10.14 -16.50 55.97
C LYS A 136 -9.86 -17.83 56.68
N VAL A 137 -8.59 -18.12 56.91
CA VAL A 137 -8.08 -19.27 57.69
C VAL A 137 -6.98 -18.80 58.62
N ASP A 138 -7.05 -19.20 59.89
CA ASP A 138 -6.08 -18.77 60.91
C ASP A 138 -4.74 -19.55 60.85
N ASN A 139 -4.74 -20.77 60.29
CA ASN A 139 -3.54 -21.59 60.19
C ASN A 139 -3.59 -22.59 59.02
N LEU A 140 -2.77 -22.36 58.00
CA LEU A 140 -2.77 -23.14 56.76
C LEU A 140 -1.77 -24.30 56.80
N MET A 141 -2.07 -25.36 57.58
CA MET A 141 -1.22 -26.56 57.68
C MET A 141 -1.64 -27.72 56.75
N ASN A 142 -2.93 -27.87 56.48
CA ASN A 142 -3.49 -28.96 55.67
C ASN A 142 -4.22 -28.38 54.45
N TRP A 143 -3.51 -28.25 53.32
CA TRP A 143 -4.11 -27.86 52.05
C TRP A 143 -4.35 -29.08 51.18
N GLU A 144 -5.62 -29.46 50.99
CA GLU A 144 -6.02 -30.68 50.27
C GLU A 144 -6.76 -30.39 48.94
N GLU A 145 -6.71 -29.15 48.46
CA GLU A 145 -7.43 -28.69 47.26
C GLU A 145 -6.46 -28.51 46.07
N PRO A 146 -6.29 -29.53 45.20
CA PRO A 146 -5.29 -29.51 44.13
C PRO A 146 -5.58 -28.51 43.00
N GLU A 147 -6.81 -28.01 42.90
CA GLU A 147 -7.26 -27.09 41.84
C GLU A 147 -7.29 -25.61 42.27
N GLY A 148 -6.88 -25.31 43.51
CA GLY A 148 -6.89 -23.95 44.08
C GLY A 148 -8.22 -23.58 44.74
N LEU A 149 -8.27 -22.41 45.37
CA LEU A 149 -9.45 -21.93 46.10
C LEU A 149 -10.48 -21.35 45.10
N LEU A 150 -11.69 -21.91 45.02
CA LEU A 150 -12.69 -21.54 44.02
C LEU A 150 -13.70 -20.51 44.56
N CYS A 151 -13.83 -19.37 43.90
CA CYS A 151 -14.96 -18.46 44.06
C CYS A 151 -15.99 -18.67 42.97
N PHE A 152 -17.26 -18.78 43.35
CA PHE A 152 -18.38 -18.93 42.43
C PHE A 152 -19.44 -17.85 42.61
N PHE A 153 -20.11 -17.54 41.51
CA PHE A 153 -21.23 -16.61 41.43
C PHE A 153 -22.36 -17.20 40.59
N THR A 154 -23.57 -17.30 41.16
CA THR A 154 -24.72 -17.94 40.53
C THR A 154 -25.92 -17.01 40.43
N VAL A 155 -26.45 -16.84 39.20
CA VAL A 155 -27.66 -16.07 38.90
C VAL A 155 -28.55 -16.84 37.94
N LYS A 156 -29.84 -17.01 38.28
CA LYS A 156 -30.85 -17.71 37.46
C LYS A 156 -30.39 -19.08 36.91
N GLY A 157 -29.64 -19.85 37.71
CA GLY A 157 -29.16 -21.18 37.34
C GLY A 157 -27.93 -21.22 36.42
N SER A 158 -27.31 -20.06 36.12
CA SER A 158 -25.98 -19.98 35.50
C SER A 158 -24.93 -19.69 36.57
N GLN A 159 -23.88 -20.51 36.63
CA GLN A 159 -22.77 -20.39 37.58
C GLN A 159 -21.49 -19.95 36.84
N CYS A 160 -20.84 -18.92 37.36
CA CYS A 160 -19.55 -18.39 36.91
C CYS A 160 -18.50 -18.63 38.00
N GLU A 161 -17.29 -19.02 37.61
CA GLU A 161 -16.25 -19.50 38.53
C GLU A 161 -14.91 -18.79 38.30
N THR A 162 -14.14 -18.55 39.37
CA THR A 162 -12.79 -17.98 39.33
C THR A 162 -11.96 -18.52 40.47
N TYR A 163 -10.70 -18.89 40.20
CA TYR A 163 -9.82 -19.54 41.16
C TYR A 163 -8.75 -18.58 41.70
N VAL A 164 -8.40 -18.73 42.98
CA VAL A 164 -7.22 -18.09 43.58
C VAL A 164 -6.04 -19.03 43.44
N ASN A 165 -4.94 -18.51 42.90
CA ASN A 165 -3.69 -19.25 42.88
C ASN A 165 -3.02 -19.15 44.26
N LEU A 166 -3.09 -20.21 45.06
CA LEU A 166 -2.49 -20.28 46.39
C LEU A 166 -1.09 -20.93 46.31
N ILE A 167 -0.06 -20.20 46.76
CA ILE A 167 1.32 -20.68 46.80
C ILE A 167 1.79 -20.68 48.25
N ILE A 168 1.95 -21.87 48.83
CA ILE A 168 2.51 -22.05 50.17
C ILE A 168 4.02 -22.19 50.05
N TYR A 169 4.81 -21.32 50.69
CA TYR A 169 6.28 -21.37 50.60
C TYR A 169 6.95 -21.41 51.97
N ASN A 170 7.70 -22.50 52.24
CA ASN A 170 8.79 -22.50 53.21
C ASN A 170 9.78 -23.62 52.86
N ILE A 171 11.01 -23.29 52.43
CA ILE A 171 12.06 -24.28 52.16
C ILE A 171 12.75 -24.62 53.49
N PRO A 172 12.57 -25.83 54.05
CA PRO A 172 13.17 -26.20 55.31
C PRO A 172 14.67 -26.47 55.16
N CYS A 173 15.44 -26.33 56.24
CA CYS A 173 16.84 -26.72 56.24
C CYS A 173 16.99 -28.25 56.08
N ASP A 174 17.83 -28.66 55.13
CA ASP A 174 18.07 -30.07 54.80
C ASP A 174 18.94 -30.81 55.85
N VAL A 175 19.64 -30.06 56.71
CA VAL A 175 20.61 -30.60 57.69
C VAL A 175 20.01 -30.72 59.10
N CYS A 176 18.93 -30.02 59.41
CA CYS A 176 18.29 -30.10 60.73
C CYS A 176 17.75 -31.49 61.02
N THR A 177 18.17 -32.09 62.14
CA THR A 177 17.60 -33.32 62.68
C THR A 177 16.49 -32.97 63.69
N GLY A 178 15.24 -33.34 63.41
CA GLY A 178 14.06 -33.02 64.24
C GLY A 178 13.19 -31.92 63.63
N ARG A 179 12.78 -30.92 64.43
CA ARG A 179 12.05 -29.75 63.92
C ARG A 179 12.94 -28.99 62.94
N LYS A 180 12.52 -28.90 61.67
CA LYS A 180 13.31 -28.26 60.63
C LYS A 180 13.15 -26.74 60.69
N GLU A 181 14.28 -26.05 60.84
CA GLU A 181 14.36 -24.59 60.83
C GLU A 181 14.34 -24.04 59.39
N ARG A 182 13.94 -22.78 59.21
CA ARG A 182 13.90 -22.11 57.90
C ARG A 182 15.28 -21.99 57.27
N ALA A 183 15.42 -22.35 56.00
CA ALA A 183 16.67 -22.10 55.26
C ALA A 183 16.85 -20.61 54.93
N VAL A 184 18.06 -20.08 55.14
CA VAL A 184 18.45 -18.69 54.84
C VAL A 184 19.27 -18.57 53.56
N SER A 185 19.90 -19.66 53.11
CA SER A 185 20.67 -19.69 51.87
C SER A 185 20.74 -21.12 51.34
N SER A 186 20.80 -21.26 50.03
CA SER A 186 21.01 -22.54 49.37
C SER A 186 22.32 -22.53 48.60
N CYS A 187 23.04 -23.65 48.67
CA CYS A 187 24.30 -23.83 47.96
C CYS A 187 24.07 -24.65 46.69
N LEU A 188 24.47 -24.12 45.53
CA LEU A 188 24.38 -24.88 44.28
C LEU A 188 25.37 -26.04 44.22
N THR A 189 26.53 -25.93 44.87
CA THR A 189 27.56 -26.98 44.85
C THR A 189 27.20 -28.15 45.77
N CYS A 190 26.57 -27.88 46.93
CA CYS A 190 26.13 -28.93 47.85
C CYS A 190 24.69 -29.40 47.60
N ILE A 191 23.93 -28.68 46.76
CA ILE A 191 22.53 -28.99 46.44
C ILE A 191 21.70 -29.13 47.72
N ALA A 192 21.87 -28.19 48.65
CA ALA A 192 21.22 -28.20 49.95
C ALA A 192 20.92 -26.78 50.42
N SER A 193 19.84 -26.66 51.19
CA SER A 193 19.35 -25.44 51.81
C SER A 193 19.65 -25.45 53.30
N TYR A 194 20.26 -24.36 53.79
CA TYR A 194 20.81 -24.28 55.12
C TYR A 194 20.13 -23.19 55.93
N CYS A 195 19.77 -23.45 57.18
CA CYS A 195 19.43 -22.42 58.15
C CYS A 195 20.68 -21.65 58.60
N GLU A 196 20.51 -20.56 59.37
CA GLU A 196 21.61 -19.66 59.74
C GLU A 196 22.77 -20.36 60.47
N THR A 197 22.49 -21.44 61.20
CA THR A 197 23.52 -22.24 61.87
C THR A 197 24.27 -23.15 60.89
N HIS A 198 23.55 -23.87 60.03
CA HIS A 198 24.14 -24.84 59.10
C HIS A 198 24.78 -24.20 57.86
N VAL A 199 24.55 -22.90 57.59
CA VAL A 199 25.23 -22.18 56.50
C VAL A 199 26.61 -21.66 56.91
N GLN A 200 26.92 -21.55 58.22
CA GLN A 200 28.18 -20.98 58.70
C GLN A 200 29.44 -21.67 58.14
N PRO A 201 29.49 -23.01 57.99
CA PRO A 201 30.65 -23.66 57.38
C PRO A 201 30.97 -23.15 55.97
N HIS A 202 29.94 -22.81 55.18
CA HIS A 202 30.09 -22.21 53.84
C HIS A 202 30.63 -20.78 53.86
N ARG A 203 30.38 -20.03 54.95
CA ARG A 203 30.86 -18.65 55.10
C ARG A 203 32.25 -18.56 55.75
N GLN A 204 32.55 -19.47 56.67
CA GLN A 204 33.70 -19.33 57.59
C GLN A 204 34.89 -20.22 57.23
N THR A 205 34.68 -21.32 56.50
CA THR A 205 35.78 -22.25 56.19
C THR A 205 36.34 -22.00 54.78
N PRO A 206 37.68 -21.98 54.60
CA PRO A 206 38.30 -21.77 53.28
C PRO A 206 37.93 -22.84 52.25
N PHE A 207 37.64 -24.07 52.70
CA PHE A 207 37.25 -25.17 51.82
C PHE A 207 35.91 -24.91 51.13
N TYR A 208 34.90 -24.45 51.89
CA TYR A 208 33.57 -24.16 51.35
C TYR A 208 33.42 -22.72 50.82
N ALA A 209 34.41 -21.84 50.98
CA ALA A 209 34.35 -20.45 50.50
C ALA A 209 34.17 -20.32 48.97
N SER A 210 34.52 -21.36 48.21
CA SER A 210 34.29 -21.44 46.75
C SER A 210 32.85 -21.76 46.37
N HIS A 211 32.02 -22.18 47.33
CA HIS A 211 30.64 -22.56 47.10
C HIS A 211 29.75 -21.32 47.06
N ARG A 212 29.10 -21.07 45.92
CA ARG A 212 28.20 -19.91 45.76
C ARG A 212 26.88 -20.16 46.48
N LEU A 213 26.64 -19.37 47.53
CA LEU A 213 25.36 -19.28 48.23
C LEU A 213 24.43 -18.31 47.50
N LEU A 214 23.18 -18.72 47.32
CA LEU A 214 22.11 -17.92 46.73
C LEU A 214 20.91 -17.89 47.67
N ASP A 215 19.98 -16.96 47.45
CA ASP A 215 18.68 -16.98 48.12
C ASP A 215 17.97 -18.33 47.84
N PRO A 216 17.39 -19.00 48.86
CA PRO A 216 16.78 -20.32 48.69
C PRO A 216 15.69 -20.39 47.60
N HIS A 217 14.94 -19.31 47.40
CA HIS A 217 13.89 -19.24 46.38
C HIS A 217 14.44 -18.91 44.99
N GLU A 218 15.60 -18.25 44.88
CA GLU A 218 16.26 -17.97 43.60
C GLU A 218 17.20 -19.10 43.13
N ALA A 219 17.76 -19.86 44.08
CA ALA A 219 18.71 -20.93 43.81
C ALA A 219 18.10 -22.10 43.04
N LEU A 220 16.82 -22.41 43.29
CA LEU A 220 16.16 -23.61 42.77
C LEU A 220 15.04 -23.32 41.74
N ARG A 221 14.53 -22.07 41.67
CA ARG A 221 13.39 -21.72 40.80
C ARG A 221 13.73 -21.94 39.32
N GLY A 222 13.04 -22.90 38.70
CA GLY A 222 13.23 -23.29 37.30
C GLY A 222 14.59 -23.90 36.98
N ARG A 223 15.37 -24.27 38.00
CA ARG A 223 16.73 -24.83 37.87
C ARG A 223 16.83 -26.29 38.30
N THR A 224 15.76 -26.84 38.85
CA THR A 224 15.62 -28.25 39.21
C THR A 224 14.70 -28.96 38.23
N CYS A 225 15.04 -30.20 37.91
CA CYS A 225 14.20 -31.10 37.14
C CYS A 225 12.90 -31.37 37.92
N PRO A 226 11.73 -31.24 37.28
CA PRO A 226 10.44 -31.49 37.94
C PRO A 226 10.28 -32.95 38.36
N GLU A 227 10.81 -33.89 37.57
CA GLU A 227 10.69 -35.33 37.82
C GLU A 227 11.64 -35.82 38.91
N HIS A 228 12.91 -35.41 38.84
CA HIS A 228 13.97 -35.98 39.68
C HIS A 228 14.44 -35.05 40.81
N GLY A 229 13.97 -33.80 40.84
CA GLY A 229 14.37 -32.81 41.85
C GLY A 229 15.86 -32.42 41.80
N ARG A 230 16.60 -32.81 40.76
CA ARG A 230 18.05 -32.54 40.59
C ARG A 230 18.30 -31.34 39.69
N LEU A 231 19.45 -30.69 39.83
CA LEU A 231 19.81 -29.50 39.04
C LEU A 231 19.87 -29.80 37.53
N LEU A 232 19.39 -28.83 36.75
CA LEU A 232 19.39 -28.84 35.29
C LEU A 232 20.76 -28.41 34.74
N GLU A 233 21.74 -29.30 34.81
CA GLU A 233 23.14 -29.01 34.42
C GLU A 233 23.46 -29.40 32.97
N VAL A 234 22.57 -30.15 32.32
CA VAL A 234 22.74 -30.66 30.97
C VAL A 234 21.68 -30.06 30.05
N PHE A 235 22.05 -29.70 28.83
CA PHE A 235 21.13 -29.28 27.77
C PHE A 235 21.01 -30.38 26.72
N CYS A 236 19.78 -30.84 26.49
CA CYS A 236 19.49 -31.74 25.38
C CYS A 236 19.26 -30.92 24.11
N ARG A 237 20.14 -31.09 23.11
CA ARG A 237 20.01 -30.42 21.81
C ARG A 237 18.89 -30.99 20.97
N THR A 238 18.57 -32.27 21.14
CA THR A 238 17.47 -32.92 20.41
C THR A 238 16.12 -32.31 20.82
N ASP A 239 15.88 -32.19 22.14
CA ASP A 239 14.59 -31.72 22.66
C ASP A 239 14.59 -30.24 23.05
N GLN A 240 15.72 -29.55 22.86
CA GLN A 240 15.92 -28.13 23.16
C GLN A 240 15.54 -27.72 24.59
N ARG A 241 15.79 -28.58 25.57
CA ARG A 241 15.45 -28.35 26.99
C ARG A 241 16.63 -28.63 27.93
N CYS A 242 16.68 -27.90 29.04
CA CYS A 242 17.61 -28.21 30.12
C CYS A 242 17.07 -29.43 30.91
N ILE A 243 17.94 -30.39 31.20
CA ILE A 243 17.65 -31.67 31.88
C ILE A 243 18.68 -31.93 32.99
N CYS A 244 18.35 -32.81 33.94
CA CYS A 244 19.31 -33.23 34.97
C CYS A 244 20.10 -34.48 34.53
N ALA A 245 21.13 -34.84 35.30
CA ALA A 245 21.96 -36.01 35.00
C ALA A 245 21.19 -37.35 35.02
N ILE A 246 20.11 -37.46 35.79
CA ILE A 246 19.28 -38.68 35.84
C ILE A 246 18.48 -38.81 34.54
N CYS A 247 17.88 -37.72 34.04
CA CYS A 247 17.19 -37.72 32.75
C CYS A 247 18.08 -38.18 31.58
N VAL A 248 19.39 -37.91 31.64
CA VAL A 248 20.36 -38.36 30.62
C VAL A 248 20.50 -39.88 30.63
N LEU A 249 20.47 -40.51 31.80
CA LEU A 249 20.62 -41.96 31.95
C LEU A 249 19.34 -42.72 31.61
N GLU A 250 18.19 -42.08 31.80
CA GLU A 250 16.86 -42.62 31.51
C GLU A 250 16.41 -42.24 30.08
N GLU A 251 15.54 -41.24 29.95
CA GLU A 251 14.83 -40.92 28.71
C GLU A 251 15.73 -40.38 27.58
N HIS A 252 16.86 -39.73 27.91
CA HIS A 252 17.70 -39.01 26.94
C HIS A 252 19.01 -39.72 26.58
N ARG A 253 19.12 -41.03 26.83
CA ARG A 253 20.38 -41.78 26.68
C ARG A 253 20.94 -41.77 25.25
N THR A 254 20.06 -41.66 24.25
CA THR A 254 20.43 -41.60 22.82
C THR A 254 20.44 -40.18 22.25
N HIS A 255 20.07 -39.18 23.04
CA HIS A 255 19.95 -37.80 22.56
C HIS A 255 21.29 -37.06 22.63
N ALA A 256 21.45 -36.08 21.75
CA ALA A 256 22.65 -35.24 21.74
C ALA A 256 22.59 -34.27 22.93
N THR A 257 23.40 -34.53 23.95
CA THR A 257 23.45 -33.73 25.18
C THR A 257 24.79 -33.04 25.34
N VAL A 258 24.78 -31.84 25.91
CA VAL A 258 25.97 -31.03 26.24
C VAL A 258 25.74 -30.32 27.56
N SER A 259 26.77 -29.79 28.22
CA SER A 259 26.56 -28.96 29.40
C SER A 259 25.82 -27.67 29.06
N VAL A 260 24.98 -27.17 29.99
CA VAL A 260 24.24 -25.91 29.82
C VAL A 260 25.20 -24.75 29.56
N GLN A 261 26.38 -24.73 30.20
CA GLN A 261 27.40 -23.70 29.99
C GLN A 261 27.91 -23.69 28.55
N THR A 262 28.18 -24.86 27.97
CA THR A 262 28.67 -25.00 26.60
C THR A 262 27.61 -24.53 25.59
N GLU A 263 26.36 -24.97 25.75
CA GLU A 263 25.29 -24.56 24.83
C GLU A 263 25.00 -23.05 24.95
N ARG A 264 25.00 -22.52 26.18
CA ARG A 264 24.86 -21.06 26.41
C ARG A 264 25.94 -20.28 25.68
N ALA A 265 27.21 -20.70 25.75
CA ALA A 265 28.29 -20.02 25.07
C ALA A 265 28.15 -20.03 23.54
N VAL A 266 27.55 -21.08 22.96
CA VAL A 266 27.21 -21.15 21.52
C VAL A 266 26.06 -20.20 21.20
N LYS A 267 24.95 -20.29 21.93
CA LYS A 267 23.77 -19.43 21.70
C LYS A 267 24.09 -17.95 21.94
N GLN A 268 24.95 -17.63 22.91
CA GLN A 268 25.42 -16.26 23.17
C GLN A 268 26.21 -15.68 22.00
N ARG A 269 27.06 -16.48 21.33
CA ARG A 269 27.74 -16.06 20.09
C ARG A 269 26.75 -15.84 18.95
N MET A 270 25.73 -16.69 18.83
CA MET A 270 24.68 -16.50 17.83
C MET A 270 23.91 -15.20 18.06
N LEU A 271 23.57 -14.87 19.32
CA LEU A 271 22.90 -13.61 19.66
C LEU A 271 23.75 -12.39 19.26
N GLY A 272 25.05 -12.39 19.56
CA GLY A 272 25.94 -11.29 19.17
C GLY A 272 26.05 -11.11 17.64
N LYS A 273 26.03 -12.21 16.87
CA LYS A 273 25.98 -12.14 15.41
C LYS A 273 24.66 -11.53 14.92
N THR A 274 23.53 -12.01 15.45
CA THR A 274 22.20 -11.49 15.09
C THR A 274 22.06 -10.01 15.45
N GLU A 275 22.58 -9.58 16.59
CA GLU A 275 22.60 -8.18 17.01
C GLU A 275 23.38 -7.31 16.02
N LEU A 276 24.58 -7.74 15.61
CA LEU A 276 25.37 -7.02 14.59
C LEU A 276 24.66 -6.97 13.23
N ASP A 277 24.04 -8.08 12.81
CA ASP A 277 23.27 -8.14 11.57
C ASP A 277 22.06 -7.18 11.61
N ILE A 278 21.40 -7.05 12.76
CA ILE A 278 20.32 -6.07 12.98
C ILE A 278 20.86 -4.65 12.94
N GLN A 279 21.96 -4.36 13.64
CA GLN A 279 22.56 -3.03 13.70
C GLN A 279 22.96 -2.53 12.30
N THR A 280 23.64 -3.38 11.51
CA THR A 280 24.01 -3.04 10.13
C THR A 280 22.78 -2.86 9.23
N SER A 281 21.68 -3.59 9.48
CA SER A 281 20.41 -3.42 8.78
C SER A 281 19.74 -2.09 9.13
N ILE A 282 19.79 -1.66 10.40
CA ILE A 282 19.27 -0.37 10.86
C ILE A 282 20.02 0.77 10.15
N GLU A 283 21.36 0.75 10.15
CA GLU A 283 22.18 1.77 9.50
C GLU A 283 21.90 1.85 7.99
N ARG A 284 21.86 0.70 7.31
CA ARG A 284 21.56 0.61 5.88
C ARG A 284 20.17 1.17 5.55
N ARG A 285 19.17 0.84 6.37
CA ARG A 285 17.80 1.38 6.21
C ARG A 285 17.74 2.87 6.50
N GLY A 286 18.49 3.36 7.50
CA GLY A 286 18.62 4.79 7.79
C GLY A 286 19.17 5.58 6.60
N LEU A 287 20.23 5.09 5.96
CA LEU A 287 20.77 5.69 4.73
C LEU A 287 19.75 5.68 3.59
N ARG A 288 19.03 4.57 3.43
CA ARG A 288 18.00 4.44 2.39
C ARG A 288 16.87 5.45 2.58
N ILE A 289 16.40 5.64 3.82
CA ILE A 289 15.36 6.63 4.13
C ILE A 289 15.81 8.04 3.74
N ASN A 290 17.05 8.41 4.07
CA ASN A 290 17.57 9.74 3.72
C ASN A 290 17.68 9.95 2.20
N GLU A 291 18.14 8.94 1.46
CA GLU A 291 18.20 8.99 -0.01
C GLU A 291 16.81 9.18 -0.63
N LEU A 292 15.81 8.43 -0.15
CA LEU A 292 14.44 8.54 -0.64
C LEU A 292 13.84 9.91 -0.34
N LYS A 293 14.07 10.46 0.86
CA LYS A 293 13.63 11.82 1.20
C LYS A 293 14.19 12.86 0.24
N GLN A 294 15.49 12.78 -0.09
CA GLN A 294 16.12 13.70 -1.04
C GLN A 294 15.51 13.61 -2.44
N ARG A 295 15.25 12.39 -2.92
CA ARG A 295 14.66 12.18 -4.26
C ARG A 295 13.22 12.60 -4.35
N LEU A 296 12.43 12.34 -3.31
CA LEU A 296 11.05 12.84 -3.24
C LEU A 296 11.04 14.37 -3.25
N GLN A 297 11.97 15.03 -2.55
CA GLN A 297 12.09 16.48 -2.61
C GLN A 297 12.49 16.97 -4.01
N PHE A 298 13.43 16.30 -4.67
CA PHE A 298 13.79 16.61 -6.06
C PHE A 298 12.59 16.47 -7.01
N LEU A 299 11.85 15.37 -6.93
CA LEU A 299 10.66 15.14 -7.76
C LEU A 299 9.57 16.18 -7.51
N ARG A 300 9.36 16.57 -6.24
CA ARG A 300 8.42 17.66 -5.89
C ARG A 300 8.86 18.98 -6.51
N ASN A 301 10.14 19.33 -6.42
CA ASN A 301 10.65 20.56 -7.00
C ASN A 301 10.56 20.55 -8.54
N TYR A 302 10.87 19.41 -9.17
CA TYR A 302 10.75 19.25 -10.62
C TYR A 302 9.30 19.39 -11.09
N ALA A 303 8.35 18.70 -10.45
CA ALA A 303 6.94 18.82 -10.78
C ALA A 303 6.43 20.24 -10.62
N HIS A 304 6.84 20.94 -9.56
CA HIS A 304 6.50 22.34 -9.35
C HIS A 304 7.08 23.26 -10.43
N ALA A 305 8.33 23.03 -10.86
CA ALA A 305 8.95 23.81 -11.93
C ALA A 305 8.25 23.61 -13.28
N GLU A 306 7.93 22.37 -13.66
CA GLU A 306 7.20 22.07 -14.91
C GLU A 306 5.78 22.67 -14.90
N LEU A 307 5.07 22.58 -13.76
CA LEU A 307 3.77 23.22 -13.60
C LEU A 307 3.87 24.74 -13.75
N SER A 308 4.86 25.37 -13.10
CA SER A 308 5.09 26.80 -13.20
C SER A 308 5.44 27.25 -14.62
N GLU A 309 6.20 26.45 -15.38
CA GLU A 309 6.54 26.76 -16.77
C GLU A 309 5.29 26.71 -17.68
N VAL A 310 4.44 25.70 -17.50
CA VAL A 310 3.17 25.59 -18.24
C VAL A 310 2.21 26.72 -17.87
N GLU A 311 2.03 26.99 -16.57
CA GLU A 311 1.19 28.09 -16.09
C GLU A 311 1.67 29.44 -16.64
N GLN A 312 2.98 29.67 -16.69
CA GLN A 312 3.54 30.90 -17.25
C GLN A 312 3.19 31.06 -18.73
N VAL A 313 3.37 30.01 -19.55
CA VAL A 313 3.04 30.07 -20.98
C VAL A 313 1.54 30.31 -21.19
N LEU A 314 0.68 29.66 -20.41
CA LEU A 314 -0.76 29.89 -20.46
C LEU A 314 -1.11 31.34 -20.10
N CYS A 315 -0.46 31.90 -19.07
CA CYS A 315 -0.63 33.29 -18.68
C CYS A 315 -0.22 34.25 -19.80
N ASP A 316 0.94 34.02 -20.44
CA ASP A 316 1.44 34.83 -21.55
C ASP A 316 0.49 34.79 -22.77
N VAL A 317 -0.09 33.62 -23.07
CA VAL A 317 -1.09 33.45 -24.14
C VAL A 317 -2.37 34.21 -23.79
N THR A 318 -2.90 34.07 -22.58
CA THR A 318 -4.09 34.82 -22.13
C THR A 318 -3.85 36.32 -22.23
N GLN A 319 -2.70 36.81 -21.77
CA GLN A 319 -2.35 38.23 -21.85
C GLN A 319 -2.25 38.72 -23.30
N SER A 320 -1.69 37.92 -24.20
CA SER A 320 -1.60 38.25 -25.62
C SER A 320 -2.98 38.34 -26.29
N VAL A 321 -3.90 37.44 -25.94
CA VAL A 321 -5.28 37.45 -26.45
C VAL A 321 -6.04 38.68 -25.95
N GLU A 322 -5.94 39.01 -24.66
CA GLU A 322 -6.57 40.22 -24.10
C GLU A 322 -6.00 41.51 -24.72
N ARG A 323 -4.70 41.53 -25.02
CA ARG A 323 -4.10 42.65 -25.75
C ARG A 323 -4.64 42.77 -27.17
N ILE A 324 -4.74 41.67 -27.91
CA ILE A 324 -5.35 41.68 -29.25
C ILE A 324 -6.82 42.15 -29.17
N ARG A 325 -7.56 41.71 -28.16
CA ARG A 325 -8.95 42.12 -27.94
C ARG A 325 -9.06 43.62 -27.72
N THR A 326 -8.27 44.17 -26.81
CA THR A 326 -8.29 45.61 -26.49
C THR A 326 -7.88 46.46 -27.69
N GLU A 327 -6.82 46.09 -28.41
CA GLU A 327 -6.35 46.81 -29.60
C GLU A 327 -7.36 46.72 -30.76
N LEU A 328 -7.87 45.53 -31.08
CA LEU A 328 -8.73 45.31 -32.24
C LEU A 328 -10.18 45.77 -32.00
N VAL A 329 -10.80 45.31 -30.91
CA VAL A 329 -12.20 45.66 -30.62
C VAL A 329 -12.29 47.14 -30.23
N GLY A 330 -11.36 47.62 -29.40
CA GLY A 330 -11.28 49.03 -29.05
C GLY A 330 -11.10 49.91 -30.29
N GLY A 331 -10.19 49.56 -31.19
CA GLY A 331 -10.00 50.33 -32.44
C GLY A 331 -11.22 50.35 -33.35
N ILE A 332 -12.02 49.28 -33.39
CA ILE A 332 -13.28 49.23 -34.14
C ILE A 332 -14.32 50.15 -33.49
N GLU A 333 -14.46 50.08 -32.15
CA GLU A 333 -15.39 50.91 -31.39
C GLU A 333 -15.03 52.40 -31.54
N ASP A 334 -13.77 52.77 -31.38
CA ASP A 334 -13.28 54.14 -31.52
C ASP A 334 -13.56 54.71 -32.92
N LYS A 335 -13.28 53.93 -33.98
CA LYS A 335 -13.52 54.40 -35.36
C LYS A 335 -15.01 54.51 -35.66
N ARG A 336 -15.82 53.55 -35.19
CA ARG A 336 -17.28 53.60 -35.30
C ARG A 336 -17.81 54.87 -34.62
N ASP A 337 -17.44 55.09 -33.37
CA ASP A 337 -17.95 56.19 -32.55
C ASP A 337 -17.51 57.55 -33.11
N SER A 338 -16.30 57.63 -33.68
CA SER A 338 -15.83 58.82 -34.39
C SER A 338 -16.65 59.13 -35.65
N VAL A 339 -16.96 58.13 -36.48
CA VAL A 339 -17.73 58.34 -37.73
C VAL A 339 -19.18 58.65 -37.41
N ILE A 340 -19.81 57.91 -36.48
CA ILE A 340 -21.17 58.17 -36.02
C ILE A 340 -21.27 59.56 -35.39
N GLY A 341 -20.35 59.92 -34.48
CA GLY A 341 -20.32 61.24 -33.85
C GLY A 341 -20.05 62.39 -34.83
N GLN A 342 -19.40 62.16 -35.96
CA GLN A 342 -19.31 63.14 -37.05
C GLN A 342 -20.66 63.27 -37.77
N GLY A 343 -21.31 62.16 -38.09
CA GLY A 343 -22.63 62.16 -38.72
C GLY A 343 -23.69 62.84 -37.85
N GLU A 344 -23.76 62.51 -36.56
CA GLU A 344 -24.71 63.12 -35.61
C GLU A 344 -24.53 64.63 -35.48
N ARG A 345 -23.28 65.14 -35.56
CA ARG A 345 -23.01 66.58 -35.57
C ARG A 345 -23.56 67.26 -36.82
N ILE A 346 -23.33 66.68 -37.99
CA ILE A 346 -23.84 67.21 -39.26
C ILE A 346 -25.37 67.19 -39.27
N VAL A 347 -25.99 66.08 -38.81
CA VAL A 347 -27.45 65.98 -38.66
C VAL A 347 -27.98 67.09 -37.76
N SER A 348 -27.35 67.29 -36.59
CA SER A 348 -27.76 68.34 -35.65
C SER A 348 -27.65 69.74 -36.25
N GLU A 349 -26.59 70.02 -37.01
CA GLU A 349 -26.39 71.29 -37.71
C GLU A 349 -27.48 71.53 -38.77
N LEU A 350 -27.78 70.51 -39.59
CA LEU A 350 -28.84 70.56 -40.60
C LEU A 350 -30.23 70.69 -39.98
N GLU A 351 -30.52 70.01 -38.88
CA GLU A 351 -31.80 70.14 -38.16
C GLU A 351 -32.03 71.58 -37.66
N VAL A 352 -30.98 72.23 -37.14
CA VAL A 352 -31.03 73.65 -36.74
C VAL A 352 -31.26 74.56 -37.94
N GLU A 353 -30.59 74.29 -39.06
CA GLU A 353 -30.74 75.08 -40.29
C GLU A 353 -32.14 74.93 -40.90
N VAL A 354 -32.66 73.70 -40.99
CA VAL A 354 -34.04 73.42 -41.41
C VAL A 354 -35.03 74.14 -40.50
N GLY A 355 -34.81 74.14 -39.19
CA GLY A 355 -35.64 74.89 -38.24
C GLY A 355 -35.68 76.40 -38.54
N LYS A 356 -34.53 77.02 -38.77
CA LYS A 356 -34.43 78.46 -39.14
C LYS A 356 -35.13 78.75 -40.47
N LEU A 357 -34.97 77.87 -41.46
CA LEU A 357 -35.61 78.01 -42.76
C LEU A 357 -37.14 77.88 -42.65
N GLN A 358 -37.63 76.94 -41.85
CA GLN A 358 -39.07 76.79 -41.59
C GLN A 358 -39.65 78.02 -40.88
N GLU A 359 -38.95 78.58 -39.88
CA GLU A 359 -39.38 79.81 -39.20
C GLU A 359 -39.46 81.00 -40.16
N ARG A 360 -38.42 81.19 -40.98
CA ARG A 360 -38.40 82.24 -42.00
C ARG A 360 -39.51 82.09 -43.03
N ARG A 361 -39.78 80.85 -43.49
CA ARG A 361 -40.88 80.55 -44.39
C ARG A 361 -42.23 80.91 -43.74
N ALA A 362 -42.45 80.57 -42.47
CA ALA A 362 -43.68 80.90 -41.76
C ALA A 362 -43.87 82.43 -41.64
N GLN A 363 -42.81 83.19 -41.37
CA GLN A 363 -42.86 84.66 -41.36
C GLN A 363 -43.27 85.24 -42.73
N LEU A 364 -42.69 84.72 -43.81
CA LEU A 364 -43.07 85.08 -45.19
C LEU A 364 -44.55 84.75 -45.49
N GLU A 365 -45.04 83.58 -45.10
CA GLU A 365 -46.44 83.17 -45.31
C GLU A 365 -47.43 84.06 -44.54
N VAL A 366 -47.13 84.39 -43.27
CA VAL A 366 -47.95 85.29 -42.45
C VAL A 366 -48.00 86.69 -43.06
N GLN A 367 -46.85 87.22 -43.49
CA GLN A 367 -46.80 88.55 -44.09
C GLN A 367 -47.53 88.58 -45.44
N ALA A 368 -47.35 87.56 -46.29
CA ALA A 368 -48.02 87.47 -47.59
C ALA A 368 -49.56 87.39 -47.48
N THR A 369 -50.09 86.88 -46.38
CA THR A 369 -51.54 86.77 -46.10
C THR A 369 -52.07 87.89 -45.21
N SER A 370 -51.24 88.86 -44.81
CA SER A 370 -51.64 90.00 -43.99
C SER A 370 -52.57 90.96 -44.75
N GLU A 371 -53.71 91.31 -44.14
CA GLU A 371 -54.63 92.33 -44.65
C GLU A 371 -54.21 93.76 -44.26
N ASP A 372 -53.24 93.93 -43.34
CA ASP A 372 -52.71 95.24 -42.95
C ASP A 372 -51.60 95.69 -43.91
N HIS A 373 -51.98 96.55 -44.86
CA HIS A 373 -51.10 97.08 -45.91
C HIS A 373 -49.92 97.93 -45.38
N ILE A 374 -50.07 98.59 -44.22
CA ILE A 374 -49.02 99.45 -43.67
C ILE A 374 -47.95 98.57 -43.01
N SER A 375 -48.37 97.66 -42.14
CA SER A 375 -47.47 96.70 -41.47
C SER A 375 -46.75 95.81 -42.49
N PHE A 376 -47.44 95.40 -43.57
CA PHE A 376 -46.84 94.65 -44.68
C PHE A 376 -45.64 95.39 -45.28
N LEU A 377 -45.82 96.65 -45.68
CA LEU A 377 -44.77 97.44 -46.35
C LEU A 377 -43.62 97.79 -45.40
N GLN A 378 -43.90 97.99 -44.11
CA GLN A 378 -42.87 98.31 -43.11
C GLN A 378 -41.90 97.16 -42.85
N SER A 379 -42.37 95.90 -42.85
CA SER A 379 -41.52 94.72 -42.62
C SER A 379 -41.09 94.00 -43.91
N PHE A 380 -41.52 94.46 -45.09
CA PHE A 380 -41.27 93.78 -46.38
C PHE A 380 -39.79 93.61 -46.67
N GLU A 381 -38.99 94.66 -46.48
CA GLU A 381 -37.55 94.61 -46.78
C GLU A 381 -36.79 93.67 -45.83
N GLU A 382 -37.20 93.58 -44.57
CA GLU A 382 -36.54 92.73 -43.57
C GLU A 382 -36.77 91.25 -43.85
N VAL A 383 -38.02 90.87 -44.11
CA VAL A 383 -38.42 89.48 -44.33
C VAL A 383 -38.02 88.99 -45.73
N ASN A 384 -38.02 89.87 -46.74
CA ASN A 384 -37.64 89.55 -48.13
C ASN A 384 -36.13 89.66 -48.42
N THR A 385 -35.28 89.66 -47.39
CA THR A 385 -33.84 89.55 -47.61
C THR A 385 -33.53 88.26 -48.42
N PRO A 386 -32.60 88.26 -49.39
CA PRO A 386 -32.29 87.05 -50.16
C PRO A 386 -31.68 85.96 -49.28
N TYR A 387 -32.12 84.70 -49.44
CA TYR A 387 -31.43 83.55 -48.83
C TYR A 387 -30.14 83.28 -49.60
N GLN A 388 -29.00 83.31 -48.90
CA GLN A 388 -27.73 82.82 -49.44
C GLN A 388 -27.47 81.42 -48.91
N ASP A 389 -27.52 80.46 -49.84
CA ASP A 389 -27.14 79.09 -49.57
C ASP A 389 -25.61 79.01 -49.44
N HIS A 390 -25.12 78.96 -48.20
CA HIS A 390 -23.69 78.96 -47.91
C HIS A 390 -23.10 77.55 -47.78
N MET A 391 -23.91 76.50 -47.84
CA MET A 391 -23.45 75.12 -47.69
C MET A 391 -23.25 74.50 -49.08
N LEU A 392 -22.01 74.58 -49.58
CA LEU A 392 -21.57 73.76 -50.70
C LEU A 392 -21.96 72.30 -50.43
N ASN A 393 -22.74 71.71 -51.36
CA ASN A 393 -23.02 70.28 -51.54
C ASN A 393 -21.72 69.45 -51.58
N THR A 394 -21.04 69.35 -50.45
CA THR A 394 -19.88 68.50 -50.28
C THR A 394 -20.40 67.35 -49.46
N ASP A 395 -20.66 66.23 -50.14
CA ASP A 395 -21.12 65.02 -49.49
C ASP A 395 -20.12 64.68 -48.37
N PRO A 396 -20.55 64.64 -47.10
CA PRO A 396 -19.63 64.33 -46.02
C PRO A 396 -19.17 62.88 -46.19
N ASP A 397 -17.86 62.68 -46.19
CA ASP A 397 -17.23 61.36 -46.33
C ASP A 397 -17.45 60.53 -45.06
N LEU A 398 -18.63 59.92 -44.96
CA LEU A 398 -19.09 59.05 -43.87
C LEU A 398 -18.88 57.58 -44.27
N GLU A 399 -17.65 57.20 -44.63
CA GLU A 399 -17.33 55.82 -44.94
C GLU A 399 -16.84 55.04 -43.70
N LEU A 400 -17.52 53.93 -43.38
CA LEU A 400 -17.12 53.01 -42.31
C LEU A 400 -16.75 51.65 -42.93
N HIS A 401 -15.47 51.50 -43.24
CA HIS A 401 -14.93 50.27 -43.81
C HIS A 401 -13.80 49.70 -42.95
N PHE A 402 -13.83 48.38 -42.71
CA PHE A 402 -12.79 47.66 -41.99
C PHE A 402 -12.30 46.45 -42.79
N SER A 403 -11.00 46.41 -43.09
CA SER A 403 -10.34 45.28 -43.74
C SER A 403 -9.80 44.28 -42.70
N LEU A 404 -10.68 43.47 -42.11
CA LEU A 404 -10.31 42.53 -41.02
C LEU A 404 -10.17 41.07 -41.45
N GLY A 405 -10.18 40.79 -42.76
CA GLY A 405 -10.15 39.42 -43.28
C GLY A 405 -8.92 38.63 -42.82
N GLU A 406 -7.73 39.20 -42.99
CA GLU A 406 -6.46 38.57 -42.58
C GLU A 406 -6.38 38.36 -41.06
N VAL A 407 -6.85 39.34 -40.28
CA VAL A 407 -6.87 39.26 -38.80
C VAL A 407 -7.83 38.16 -38.33
N LYS A 408 -9.03 38.07 -38.91
CA LYS A 408 -10.00 37.02 -38.58
C LYS A 408 -9.48 35.63 -38.95
N ASN A 409 -8.82 35.50 -40.09
CA ASN A 409 -8.19 34.24 -40.50
C ASN A 409 -7.08 33.83 -39.52
N ALA A 410 -6.18 34.75 -39.16
CA ALA A 410 -5.10 34.48 -38.20
C ALA A 410 -5.64 34.09 -36.81
N LEU A 411 -6.70 34.75 -36.33
CA LEU A 411 -7.38 34.37 -35.09
C LEU A 411 -8.06 32.99 -35.19
N GLY A 412 -8.59 32.64 -36.38
CA GLY A 412 -9.12 31.32 -36.68
C GLY A 412 -8.06 30.23 -36.56
N GLU A 413 -6.87 30.45 -37.14
CA GLU A 413 -5.73 29.53 -37.02
C GLU A 413 -5.28 29.35 -35.57
N ILE A 414 -5.20 30.43 -34.77
CA ILE A 414 -4.86 30.35 -33.34
C ILE A 414 -5.91 29.52 -32.59
N ARG A 415 -7.19 29.72 -32.89
CA ARG A 415 -8.28 28.93 -32.29
C ARG A 415 -8.15 27.44 -32.63
N GLU A 416 -7.92 27.09 -33.89
CA GLU A 416 -7.71 25.69 -34.29
C GLU A 416 -6.53 25.07 -33.53
N ARG A 417 -5.43 25.80 -33.37
CA ARG A 417 -4.29 25.33 -32.58
C ARG A 417 -4.61 25.13 -31.10
N LEU A 418 -5.42 25.99 -30.50
CA LEU A 418 -5.87 25.82 -29.11
C LEU A 418 -6.84 24.63 -28.98
N ASP A 419 -7.72 24.43 -29.96
CA ASP A 419 -8.62 23.29 -30.04
C ASP A 419 -7.82 21.98 -30.20
N ASP A 420 -6.75 21.97 -31.02
CA ASP A 420 -5.82 20.82 -31.14
C ASP A 420 -5.13 20.49 -29.80
N ILE A 421 -4.74 21.51 -29.02
CA ILE A 421 -4.14 21.33 -27.70
C ILE A 421 -5.18 20.80 -26.72
N HIS A 422 -6.41 21.33 -26.74
CA HIS A 422 -7.50 20.93 -25.85
C HIS A 422 -7.97 19.49 -26.11
N MET A 423 -8.10 19.11 -27.38
CA MET A 423 -8.52 17.77 -27.82
C MET A 423 -7.38 16.74 -27.72
N GLY A 424 -6.17 17.17 -27.36
CA GLY A 424 -5.00 16.31 -27.23
C GLY A 424 -4.40 15.86 -28.57
N GLU A 425 -4.78 16.51 -29.69
CA GLU A 425 -4.23 16.26 -31.03
C GLU A 425 -2.82 16.84 -31.19
N VAL A 426 -2.48 17.90 -30.43
CA VAL A 426 -1.08 18.18 -30.09
C VAL A 426 -0.64 17.09 -29.13
N HIS A 427 -0.14 15.99 -29.70
CA HIS A 427 0.30 14.82 -28.97
C HIS A 427 1.37 15.22 -27.95
N TYR A 428 0.95 15.42 -26.70
CA TYR A 428 1.80 15.16 -25.55
C TYR A 428 2.06 13.65 -25.54
N ARG A 429 3.06 13.25 -26.32
CA ARG A 429 3.50 11.87 -26.42
C ARG A 429 4.36 11.54 -25.20
N GLN A 430 3.69 11.32 -24.06
CA GLN A 430 3.93 10.19 -23.15
C GLN A 430 3.10 10.30 -21.86
N SER A 431 2.03 9.49 -21.82
CA SER A 431 1.69 8.59 -20.71
C SER A 431 1.28 9.20 -19.36
N VAL A 432 0.01 9.60 -19.26
CA VAL A 432 -0.80 9.27 -18.07
C VAL A 432 -2.23 8.98 -18.52
N SER A 433 -2.51 7.72 -18.85
CA SER A 433 -3.89 7.25 -18.92
C SER A 433 -3.95 5.86 -18.29
N SER A 434 -4.86 5.76 -17.31
CA SER A 434 -5.27 4.62 -16.49
C SER A 434 -4.32 4.13 -15.39
N LEU A 435 -4.33 4.82 -14.25
CA LEU A 435 -4.29 4.15 -12.96
C LEU A 435 -5.74 4.02 -12.46
N PRO A 436 -6.20 2.83 -12.01
CA PRO A 436 -7.34 2.75 -11.12
C PRO A 436 -6.94 3.35 -9.76
N GLU A 437 -7.83 4.16 -9.19
CA GLU A 437 -7.72 4.60 -7.81
C GLU A 437 -7.79 3.40 -6.85
N SER A 438 -7.04 3.53 -5.75
CA SER A 438 -6.92 2.64 -4.58
C SER A 438 -5.95 1.46 -4.68
N GLU A 439 -4.67 1.72 -4.39
CA GLU A 439 -4.03 1.13 -3.20
C GLU A 439 -2.83 1.95 -2.72
N SER A 440 -2.67 1.95 -1.41
CA SER A 440 -1.82 2.84 -0.62
C SER A 440 -0.38 2.33 -0.53
N MET A 441 0.55 3.25 -0.77
CA MET A 441 1.87 3.40 -0.11
C MET A 441 3.02 2.41 -0.40
N MET A 442 4.12 3.03 -0.91
CA MET A 442 5.55 2.67 -0.81
C MET A 442 6.02 1.60 -1.83
N SER A 443 6.93 1.88 -2.77
CA SER A 443 8.26 2.46 -2.56
C SER A 443 8.85 2.95 -3.90
N VAL A 444 9.03 4.26 -4.05
CA VAL A 444 9.95 4.77 -5.07
C VAL A 444 11.33 4.18 -4.78
N ARG A 445 11.82 3.40 -5.74
CA ARG A 445 13.16 2.83 -5.72
C ARG A 445 14.18 3.86 -6.12
N SER A 446 15.42 3.60 -5.76
CA SER A 446 16.49 4.55 -5.96
C SER A 446 17.91 3.97 -6.06
N ASN A 447 18.56 4.43 -7.13
CA ASN A 447 19.79 4.12 -7.84
C ASN A 447 21.12 4.00 -7.06
N LYS A 448 22.08 3.35 -7.72
CA LYS A 448 23.49 3.75 -7.64
C LYS A 448 23.80 4.86 -8.67
N LYS A 449 24.57 5.84 -8.20
CA LYS A 449 25.06 7.06 -8.86
C LYS A 449 26.02 6.80 -10.02
N LYS A 450 26.03 7.71 -10.99
CA LYS A 450 27.25 8.38 -11.49
C LYS A 450 26.93 9.85 -11.83
N ASP A 451 27.85 10.73 -11.46
CA ASP A 451 27.82 12.19 -11.64
C ASP A 451 27.67 12.58 -13.11
N PHE A 452 26.84 13.58 -13.46
CA PHE A 452 26.99 14.33 -14.70
C PHE A 452 26.33 15.73 -14.62
N SER A 453 27.01 16.70 -15.22
CA SER A 453 26.77 18.15 -15.19
C SER A 453 25.47 18.58 -15.89
N LEU A 454 24.86 19.64 -15.36
CA LEU A 454 23.56 20.23 -15.74
C LEU A 454 23.56 21.01 -17.07
N LYS A 455 24.18 20.47 -18.12
CA LYS A 455 24.00 20.97 -19.51
C LYS A 455 23.45 19.92 -20.50
N ASP A 456 23.22 18.68 -20.06
CA ASP A 456 22.73 17.60 -20.93
C ASP A 456 21.23 17.26 -20.77
N LEU A 457 20.49 18.00 -19.93
CA LEU A 457 19.07 17.71 -19.64
C LEU A 457 18.08 18.07 -20.76
N ARG A 458 18.52 18.64 -21.89
CA ARG A 458 17.67 18.88 -23.07
C ARG A 458 17.69 17.75 -24.11
N ARG A 459 18.25 16.56 -23.83
CA ARG A 459 18.35 15.47 -24.84
C ARG A 459 17.77 14.11 -24.49
N PHE A 460 17.03 13.97 -23.39
CA PHE A 460 16.50 12.65 -22.96
C PHE A 460 14.97 12.60 -22.82
N ARG A 461 14.23 13.18 -23.77
CA ARG A 461 12.90 12.69 -24.18
C ARG A 461 12.74 12.84 -25.69
N SER A 462 13.31 11.88 -26.38
CA SER A 462 12.85 11.40 -27.69
C SER A 462 13.15 9.92 -27.64
N GLY A 463 12.17 9.09 -28.04
CA GLY A 463 12.26 7.63 -27.95
C GLY A 463 13.66 7.16 -28.29
N SER A 464 14.21 6.25 -27.49
CA SER A 464 15.50 5.64 -27.81
C SER A 464 15.36 5.09 -29.22
N SER A 465 15.91 5.80 -30.20
CA SER A 465 15.91 5.32 -31.58
C SER A 465 16.44 3.91 -31.49
N ILE A 466 15.72 2.91 -31.98
CA ILE A 466 16.14 1.50 -31.93
C ILE A 466 17.63 1.32 -32.32
N LYS A 467 18.17 2.24 -33.12
CA LYS A 467 19.59 2.43 -33.41
C LYS A 467 20.52 2.45 -32.18
N LYS A 468 20.15 3.13 -31.10
CA LYS A 468 20.92 3.17 -29.83
C LYS A 468 20.83 1.86 -29.06
N VAL A 469 19.66 1.21 -29.07
CA VAL A 469 19.42 -0.07 -28.36
C VAL A 469 20.15 -1.21 -29.06
N ARG A 470 20.20 -1.20 -30.40
CA ARG A 470 20.98 -2.15 -31.20
C ARG A 470 22.49 -2.11 -30.94
N GLY A 471 23.01 -1.07 -30.29
CA GLY A 471 24.40 -1.04 -29.83
C GLY A 471 24.71 -2.04 -28.72
N TYR A 472 23.69 -2.65 -28.10
CA TYR A 472 23.81 -3.69 -27.06
C TYR A 472 23.47 -5.09 -27.59
N LEU A 473 23.56 -5.31 -28.90
CA LEU A 473 23.16 -6.58 -29.52
C LEU A 473 24.06 -7.73 -29.03
N GLU A 474 23.43 -8.77 -28.50
CA GLU A 474 24.07 -9.98 -27.99
C GLU A 474 23.79 -11.18 -28.90
N ASP A 475 24.78 -12.05 -29.06
CA ASP A 475 24.65 -13.27 -29.84
C ASP A 475 24.08 -14.42 -28.99
N VAL A 476 22.76 -14.48 -28.82
CA VAL A 476 22.10 -15.42 -27.91
C VAL A 476 22.09 -16.86 -28.44
N LEU A 477 22.44 -17.84 -27.61
CA LEU A 477 22.39 -19.28 -27.92
C LEU A 477 21.42 -20.03 -26.99
N LEU A 478 20.64 -20.95 -27.54
CA LEU A 478 19.65 -21.75 -26.80
C LEU A 478 20.29 -22.87 -25.96
N ASN A 479 19.78 -23.12 -24.75
CA ASN A 479 20.28 -24.15 -23.84
C ASN A 479 19.45 -25.45 -23.90
N PRO A 480 19.96 -26.54 -24.50
CA PRO A 480 19.22 -27.81 -24.59
C PRO A 480 18.91 -28.46 -23.23
N VAL A 481 19.65 -28.10 -22.18
CA VAL A 481 19.44 -28.65 -20.83
C VAL A 481 18.16 -28.10 -20.20
N THR A 482 17.72 -26.89 -20.58
CA THR A 482 16.49 -26.28 -20.04
C THR A 482 15.26 -26.54 -20.89
N ALA A 483 15.44 -27.02 -22.13
CA ALA A 483 14.38 -27.23 -23.11
C ALA A 483 13.27 -28.18 -22.66
N TYR A 484 12.02 -27.77 -22.87
CA TYR A 484 10.87 -28.68 -22.80
C TYR A 484 11.07 -29.91 -23.72
N PRO A 485 10.73 -31.15 -23.28
CA PRO A 485 11.10 -32.38 -23.98
C PRO A 485 10.62 -32.51 -25.44
N PHE A 486 9.60 -31.77 -25.88
CA PHE A 486 9.16 -31.80 -27.28
C PHE A 486 9.74 -30.67 -28.13
N LEU A 487 10.61 -29.81 -27.58
CA LEU A 487 11.27 -28.78 -28.37
C LEU A 487 12.47 -29.36 -29.13
N ILE A 488 12.48 -29.11 -30.44
CA ILE A 488 13.60 -29.46 -31.32
C ILE A 488 14.42 -28.18 -31.54
N LEU A 489 15.72 -28.27 -31.28
CA LEU A 489 16.67 -27.20 -31.52
C LEU A 489 17.45 -27.49 -32.81
N SER A 490 17.82 -26.45 -33.54
CA SER A 490 18.85 -26.55 -34.58
C SER A 490 20.24 -26.81 -33.99
N ASP A 491 21.15 -27.33 -34.81
CA ASP A 491 22.52 -27.66 -34.41
C ASP A 491 23.31 -26.42 -33.95
N ASP A 492 23.07 -25.28 -34.60
CA ASP A 492 23.66 -23.98 -34.27
C ASP A 492 23.08 -23.33 -33.00
N ARG A 493 22.05 -23.94 -32.38
CA ARG A 493 21.33 -23.43 -31.21
C ARG A 493 20.66 -22.07 -31.42
N LYS A 494 20.35 -21.69 -32.66
CA LYS A 494 19.66 -20.43 -33.01
C LYS A 494 18.18 -20.60 -33.33
N GLN A 495 17.68 -21.82 -33.48
CA GLN A 495 16.28 -22.08 -33.82
C GLN A 495 15.64 -23.06 -32.85
N VAL A 496 14.36 -22.83 -32.58
CA VAL A 496 13.53 -23.74 -31.78
C VAL A 496 12.12 -23.86 -32.35
N LYS A 497 11.63 -25.11 -32.46
CA LYS A 497 10.24 -25.42 -32.83
C LYS A 497 9.69 -26.57 -32.00
N ARG A 498 8.37 -26.72 -31.99
CA ARG A 498 7.73 -27.88 -31.37
C ARG A 498 7.78 -29.09 -32.30
N GLY A 499 8.32 -30.19 -31.81
CA GLY A 499 8.27 -31.50 -32.43
C GLY A 499 7.12 -32.36 -31.90
N GLU A 500 7.00 -33.55 -32.49
CA GLU A 500 6.02 -34.56 -32.07
C GLU A 500 6.65 -35.68 -31.24
N LYS A 501 7.98 -35.82 -31.33
CA LYS A 501 8.74 -36.85 -30.62
C LYS A 501 9.44 -36.23 -29.42
N LEU A 502 9.42 -36.99 -28.32
CA LEU A 502 10.17 -36.67 -27.12
C LEU A 502 11.67 -36.70 -27.42
N GLN A 503 12.34 -35.61 -27.09
CA GLN A 503 13.78 -35.45 -27.22
C GLN A 503 14.47 -35.97 -25.95
N PHE A 504 15.44 -36.85 -26.13
CA PHE A 504 16.19 -37.46 -25.04
C PHE A 504 17.35 -36.56 -24.61
N PHE A 505 17.12 -35.75 -23.58
CA PHE A 505 18.17 -34.97 -22.93
C PHE A 505 18.33 -35.42 -21.47
N ARG A 506 19.54 -35.26 -20.91
CA ARG A 506 19.80 -35.55 -19.48
C ARG A 506 18.82 -34.74 -18.61
N ASN A 507 18.22 -35.40 -17.62
CA ASN A 507 17.28 -34.74 -16.71
C ASN A 507 17.99 -33.62 -15.92
N SER A 508 17.31 -32.50 -15.75
CA SER A 508 17.83 -31.32 -15.04
C SER A 508 16.71 -30.63 -14.27
N PRO A 509 16.97 -30.13 -13.06
CA PRO A 509 16.00 -29.31 -12.32
C PRO A 509 15.65 -28.03 -13.08
N GLN A 510 16.56 -27.52 -13.92
CA GLN A 510 16.34 -26.32 -14.74
C GLN A 510 15.51 -26.57 -16.02
N ARG A 511 15.09 -27.81 -16.27
CA ARG A 511 14.29 -28.18 -17.44
C ARG A 511 12.81 -27.85 -17.24
N PHE A 512 12.17 -27.24 -18.23
CA PHE A 512 10.71 -27.13 -18.25
C PHE A 512 10.04 -28.48 -18.56
N ASP A 513 9.05 -28.90 -17.77
CA ASP A 513 8.37 -30.20 -17.91
C ASP A 513 6.92 -30.08 -18.42
N VAL A 514 6.26 -28.95 -18.15
CA VAL A 514 4.88 -28.64 -18.58
C VAL A 514 4.87 -27.54 -19.63
N TRP A 515 5.59 -26.44 -19.37
CA TRP A 515 5.63 -25.28 -20.27
C TRP A 515 6.55 -25.52 -21.47
N SER A 516 6.04 -25.32 -22.69
CA SER A 516 6.80 -25.44 -23.95
C SER A 516 7.79 -24.29 -24.13
N CYS A 517 8.79 -24.22 -23.26
CA CYS A 517 9.77 -23.14 -23.14
C CYS A 517 11.20 -23.67 -23.01
N ILE A 518 12.15 -22.78 -23.26
CA ILE A 518 13.58 -22.98 -23.20
C ILE A 518 14.25 -21.65 -22.85
N THR A 519 15.38 -21.69 -22.14
CA THR A 519 16.20 -20.51 -21.87
C THR A 519 17.45 -20.46 -22.74
N ALA A 520 18.06 -19.30 -22.84
CA ALA A 520 19.42 -19.18 -23.37
C ALA A 520 20.46 -19.84 -22.45
N LYS A 521 21.62 -20.14 -23.03
CA LYS A 521 22.81 -20.65 -22.34
C LYS A 521 23.42 -19.59 -21.42
N GLU A 522 23.47 -18.36 -21.90
CA GLU A 522 23.99 -17.22 -21.16
C GLU A 522 22.84 -16.46 -20.50
N GLY A 523 23.13 -15.93 -19.32
CA GLY A 523 22.24 -15.04 -18.59
C GLY A 523 23.03 -13.84 -18.11
N TYR A 524 22.32 -12.79 -17.74
CA TYR A 524 22.89 -11.48 -17.46
C TYR A 524 22.47 -11.01 -16.08
N ASP A 525 23.45 -10.59 -15.27
CA ASP A 525 23.26 -10.09 -13.89
C ASP A 525 23.64 -8.61 -13.73
N ALA A 526 24.25 -8.01 -14.76
CA ALA A 526 24.59 -6.59 -14.83
C ALA A 526 24.63 -6.11 -16.29
N GLY A 527 24.51 -4.80 -16.51
CA GLY A 527 24.62 -4.20 -17.85
C GLY A 527 23.30 -4.09 -18.62
N ARG A 528 23.43 -3.79 -19.91
CA ARG A 528 22.32 -3.62 -20.87
C ARG A 528 22.55 -4.54 -22.05
N HIS A 529 21.53 -5.31 -22.41
CA HIS A 529 21.61 -6.38 -23.41
C HIS A 529 20.41 -6.32 -24.33
N TYR A 530 20.61 -6.65 -25.60
CA TYR A 530 19.57 -6.64 -26.62
C TYR A 530 19.68 -7.86 -27.51
N TRP A 531 18.56 -8.47 -27.87
CA TRP A 531 18.52 -9.50 -28.92
C TRP A 531 17.24 -9.41 -29.71
N GLU A 532 17.27 -9.88 -30.94
CA GLU A 532 16.12 -9.94 -31.82
C GLU A 532 15.67 -11.39 -32.01
N VAL A 533 14.37 -11.60 -32.21
CA VAL A 533 13.76 -12.90 -32.45
C VAL A 533 12.84 -12.78 -33.64
N SER A 534 13.09 -13.59 -34.67
CA SER A 534 12.14 -13.79 -35.76
C SER A 534 11.04 -14.73 -35.28
N VAL A 535 9.83 -14.18 -35.14
CA VAL A 535 8.61 -14.93 -34.80
C VAL A 535 7.79 -15.32 -36.04
N GLY A 536 8.07 -14.73 -37.21
CA GLY A 536 7.46 -15.15 -38.47
C GLY A 536 5.92 -15.12 -38.48
N ASP A 537 5.29 -16.18 -39.00
CA ASP A 537 3.84 -16.45 -38.96
C ASP A 537 3.44 -17.35 -37.77
N ASN A 538 4.32 -17.53 -36.78
CA ASN A 538 4.08 -18.42 -35.65
C ASN A 538 2.83 -17.98 -34.86
N LYS A 539 1.92 -18.93 -34.61
CA LYS A 539 0.60 -18.66 -34.03
C LYS A 539 0.54 -18.78 -32.51
N ASP A 540 1.55 -19.36 -31.87
CA ASP A 540 1.66 -19.46 -30.41
C ASP A 540 3.12 -19.43 -29.93
N TRP A 541 3.58 -18.27 -29.49
CA TRP A 541 4.94 -18.06 -29.00
C TRP A 541 5.02 -17.22 -27.73
N LYS A 542 6.05 -17.47 -26.94
CA LYS A 542 6.40 -16.77 -25.71
C LYS A 542 7.85 -16.30 -25.82
N VAL A 543 8.09 -15.02 -25.66
CA VAL A 543 9.44 -14.44 -25.73
C VAL A 543 9.62 -13.42 -24.61
N GLY A 544 10.76 -13.45 -23.94
CA GLY A 544 11.07 -12.49 -22.88
C GLY A 544 12.30 -12.89 -22.09
N VAL A 545 12.26 -12.63 -20.78
CA VAL A 545 13.32 -13.02 -19.83
C VAL A 545 12.76 -13.68 -18.59
N VAL A 546 13.60 -14.47 -17.93
CA VAL A 546 13.26 -15.19 -16.71
C VAL A 546 14.38 -15.15 -15.69
N ARG A 547 14.05 -15.03 -14.40
CA ARG A 547 15.02 -15.13 -13.29
C ARG A 547 15.59 -16.54 -13.16
N ASP A 548 16.83 -16.66 -12.69
CA ASP A 548 17.48 -17.95 -12.42
C ASP A 548 16.69 -18.80 -11.40
N SER A 549 16.20 -18.16 -10.32
CA SER A 549 15.45 -18.81 -9.24
C SER A 549 14.02 -19.24 -9.60
N ALA A 550 13.50 -18.81 -10.76
CA ALA A 550 12.10 -19.02 -11.11
C ALA A 550 11.76 -20.50 -11.31
N GLN A 551 10.58 -20.89 -10.82
CA GLN A 551 10.06 -22.27 -10.89
C GLN A 551 10.05 -22.79 -12.33
N ARG A 552 10.53 -24.02 -12.56
CA ARG A 552 10.58 -24.67 -13.88
C ARG A 552 9.63 -25.86 -14.03
N LYS A 553 9.16 -26.40 -12.91
CA LYS A 553 8.43 -27.67 -12.84
C LYS A 553 6.95 -27.47 -12.51
N GLY A 554 6.09 -28.26 -13.13
CA GLY A 554 4.66 -28.26 -12.88
C GLY A 554 3.91 -27.08 -13.53
N LEU A 555 2.62 -26.99 -13.22
CA LEU A 555 1.75 -25.91 -13.68
C LEU A 555 1.82 -24.74 -12.69
N PHE A 556 2.16 -23.56 -13.20
CA PHE A 556 2.27 -22.32 -12.41
C PHE A 556 2.05 -21.12 -13.33
N ASP A 557 1.59 -19.99 -12.78
CA ASP A 557 1.39 -18.79 -13.57
C ASP A 557 2.73 -18.13 -13.92
N MET A 558 2.97 -17.87 -15.21
CA MET A 558 4.09 -17.03 -15.63
C MET A 558 3.70 -15.57 -15.41
N SER A 559 4.37 -14.92 -14.45
CA SER A 559 4.17 -13.51 -14.13
C SER A 559 5.46 -12.90 -13.59
N PRO A 560 5.58 -11.55 -13.51
CA PRO A 560 6.71 -10.89 -12.90
C PRO A 560 6.96 -11.33 -11.45
N SER A 561 5.90 -11.62 -10.68
CA SER A 561 6.01 -12.11 -9.30
C SER A 561 6.69 -13.47 -9.22
N ASN A 562 6.51 -14.31 -10.23
CA ASN A 562 7.17 -15.62 -10.36
C ASN A 562 8.47 -15.55 -11.17
N GLY A 563 8.96 -14.34 -11.47
CA GLY A 563 10.23 -14.09 -12.15
C GLY A 563 10.18 -14.17 -13.68
N TYR A 564 9.00 -14.10 -14.31
CA TYR A 564 8.81 -14.14 -15.76
C TYR A 564 8.38 -12.77 -16.32
N TYR A 565 9.13 -12.25 -17.26
CA TYR A 565 8.84 -10.99 -17.97
C TYR A 565 8.71 -11.29 -19.46
N VAL A 566 7.51 -11.67 -19.88
CA VAL A 566 7.30 -12.38 -21.15
C VAL A 566 6.10 -11.81 -21.89
N LEU A 567 6.25 -11.63 -23.20
CA LEU A 567 5.13 -11.46 -24.11
C LEU A 567 4.69 -12.81 -24.65
N TRP A 568 3.38 -13.03 -24.66
CA TRP A 568 2.73 -14.22 -25.17
C TRP A 568 1.77 -13.84 -26.31
N TRP A 569 2.04 -14.39 -27.48
CA TRP A 569 1.11 -14.37 -28.60
C TRP A 569 0.32 -15.67 -28.61
N SER A 570 -1.01 -15.58 -28.55
CA SER A 570 -1.91 -16.73 -28.70
C SER A 570 -3.24 -16.27 -29.25
N THR A 571 -3.87 -17.09 -30.09
CA THR A 571 -5.22 -16.84 -30.64
C THR A 571 -5.40 -15.44 -31.23
N ASN A 572 -4.40 -14.96 -31.99
CA ASN A 572 -4.35 -13.61 -32.60
C ASN A 572 -4.38 -12.44 -31.60
N HIS A 573 -3.97 -12.68 -30.35
CA HIS A 573 -3.84 -11.67 -29.32
C HIS A 573 -2.45 -11.69 -28.73
N LEU A 574 -1.80 -10.52 -28.72
CA LEU A 574 -0.58 -10.29 -27.96
C LEU A 574 -0.95 -9.89 -26.53
N ARG A 575 -0.41 -10.61 -25.56
CA ARG A 575 -0.58 -10.31 -24.14
C ARG A 575 0.78 -10.22 -23.46
N ALA A 576 0.94 -9.26 -22.57
CA ALA A 576 2.01 -9.29 -21.60
C ALA A 576 1.58 -10.20 -20.44
N LEU A 577 2.45 -11.12 -20.04
CA LEU A 577 2.18 -12.06 -18.96
C LEU A 577 2.29 -11.36 -17.60
N THR A 578 1.36 -10.44 -17.31
CA THR A 578 1.22 -9.77 -16.01
C THR A 578 0.45 -10.64 -15.03
N THR A 579 0.47 -10.31 -13.73
CA THR A 579 -0.43 -10.92 -12.76
C THR A 579 -1.87 -10.86 -13.28
N PRO A 580 -2.66 -11.97 -13.23
CA PRO A 580 -4.00 -11.98 -13.79
C PRO A 580 -4.85 -10.78 -13.33
N PRO A 581 -5.56 -10.10 -14.26
CA PRO A 581 -5.68 -10.43 -15.67
C PRO A 581 -4.43 -10.08 -16.51
N LEU A 582 -4.15 -10.90 -17.52
CA LEU A 582 -3.06 -10.65 -18.48
C LEU A 582 -3.31 -9.34 -19.25
N THR A 583 -2.30 -8.48 -19.35
CA THR A 583 -2.43 -7.20 -20.04
C THR A 583 -2.49 -7.40 -21.56
N LYS A 584 -3.58 -6.97 -22.21
CA LYS A 584 -3.70 -7.01 -23.68
C LYS A 584 -2.85 -5.92 -24.30
N VAL A 585 -1.92 -6.29 -25.19
CA VAL A 585 -1.05 -5.34 -25.88
C VAL A 585 -1.69 -5.01 -27.24
N LYS A 586 -2.03 -3.73 -27.46
CA LYS A 586 -2.52 -3.27 -28.76
C LYS A 586 -1.37 -3.29 -29.76
N MET A 587 -1.55 -3.95 -30.89
CA MET A 587 -0.56 -4.01 -31.95
C MET A 587 -1.20 -3.58 -33.27
N ASN A 588 -0.64 -2.54 -33.88
CA ASN A 588 -1.00 -2.07 -35.21
C ASN A 588 -0.06 -2.70 -36.25
N GLY A 589 -0.53 -3.75 -36.93
CA GLY A 589 0.23 -4.44 -37.99
C GLY A 589 0.71 -5.85 -37.63
N ARG A 590 1.50 -6.45 -38.52
CA ARG A 590 2.07 -7.80 -38.33
C ARG A 590 3.42 -7.74 -37.62
N LEU A 591 3.54 -8.42 -36.48
CA LEU A 591 4.79 -8.57 -35.74
C LEU A 591 5.58 -9.76 -36.27
N ARG A 592 6.65 -9.49 -37.02
CA ARG A 592 7.56 -10.53 -37.58
C ARG A 592 8.85 -10.69 -36.80
N TYR A 593 9.36 -9.59 -36.26
CA TYR A 593 10.62 -9.52 -35.54
C TYR A 593 10.41 -8.77 -34.23
N LEU A 594 10.73 -9.44 -33.13
CA LEU A 594 10.60 -8.91 -31.78
C LEU A 594 11.99 -8.67 -31.21
N GLY A 595 12.30 -7.42 -30.89
CA GLY A 595 13.50 -7.07 -30.13
C GLY A 595 13.20 -7.11 -28.64
N VAL A 596 14.09 -7.70 -27.85
CA VAL A 596 14.03 -7.69 -26.39
C VAL A 596 15.24 -6.96 -25.86
N PHE A 597 14.99 -5.90 -25.09
CA PHE A 597 16.01 -5.13 -24.41
C PHE A 597 15.90 -5.35 -22.91
N LEU A 598 17.00 -5.79 -22.31
CA LEU A 598 17.16 -6.02 -20.89
C LEU A 598 18.11 -4.97 -20.32
N ASP A 599 17.61 -4.14 -19.42
CA ASP A 599 18.43 -3.24 -18.61
C ASP A 599 18.48 -3.78 -17.18
N CYS A 600 19.57 -4.46 -16.83
CA CYS A 600 19.75 -5.07 -15.52
C CYS A 600 19.89 -4.03 -14.41
N GLU A 601 20.44 -2.86 -14.72
CA GLU A 601 20.73 -1.80 -13.75
C GLU A 601 19.47 -1.03 -13.35
N ASN A 602 18.58 -0.81 -14.30
CA ASN A 602 17.28 -0.17 -14.06
C ASN A 602 16.14 -1.17 -13.86
N GLY A 603 16.38 -2.46 -14.12
CA GLY A 603 15.42 -3.57 -14.12
C GLY A 603 14.23 -3.34 -15.02
N HIS A 604 14.53 -2.95 -16.24
CA HIS A 604 13.56 -2.80 -17.31
C HIS A 604 13.72 -3.95 -18.31
N VAL A 605 12.58 -4.46 -18.80
CA VAL A 605 12.52 -5.38 -19.95
C VAL A 605 11.60 -4.75 -20.97
N THR A 606 12.17 -4.24 -22.05
CA THR A 606 11.42 -3.54 -23.08
C THR A 606 11.39 -4.36 -24.37
N PHE A 607 10.21 -4.45 -24.95
CA PHE A 607 9.95 -5.14 -26.21
C PHE A 607 9.75 -4.13 -27.32
N TYR A 608 10.42 -4.36 -28.45
CA TYR A 608 10.34 -3.52 -29.63
C TYR A 608 9.91 -4.32 -30.85
N ASN A 609 9.19 -3.69 -31.77
CA ASN A 609 9.10 -4.18 -33.12
C ASN A 609 10.45 -3.89 -33.79
N ALA A 610 11.27 -4.92 -34.00
CA ALA A 610 12.63 -4.73 -34.48
C ALA A 610 12.68 -4.15 -35.91
N LYS A 611 11.61 -4.30 -36.70
CA LYS A 611 11.54 -3.73 -38.04
C LYS A 611 11.26 -2.22 -38.00
N THR A 612 10.26 -1.80 -37.22
CA THR A 612 9.82 -0.38 -37.19
C THR A 612 10.54 0.45 -36.14
N GLY A 613 11.18 -0.19 -35.16
CA GLY A 613 11.75 0.48 -34.00
C GLY A 613 10.72 0.95 -32.97
N ALA A 614 9.43 0.66 -33.17
CA ALA A 614 8.38 1.05 -32.25
C ALA A 614 8.43 0.17 -30.99
N GLU A 615 8.34 0.80 -29.82
CA GLU A 615 8.15 0.09 -28.57
C GLU A 615 6.78 -0.59 -28.54
N ILE A 616 6.76 -1.85 -28.13
CA ILE A 616 5.56 -2.69 -28.02
C ILE A 616 5.05 -2.68 -26.59
N TYR A 617 5.93 -2.97 -25.62
CA TYR A 617 5.58 -3.06 -24.22
C TYR A 617 6.85 -3.01 -23.35
N SER A 618 6.75 -2.47 -22.14
CA SER A 618 7.84 -2.45 -21.17
C SER A 618 7.38 -2.99 -19.82
N PHE A 619 8.07 -4.01 -19.31
CA PHE A 619 8.01 -4.32 -17.89
C PHE A 619 9.01 -3.42 -17.15
N ILE A 620 8.47 -2.56 -16.31
CA ILE A 620 9.25 -1.73 -15.43
C ILE A 620 9.12 -2.36 -14.06
N THR A 621 10.20 -2.98 -13.58
CA THR A 621 10.29 -3.17 -12.13
C THR A 621 10.73 -1.86 -11.55
N GLU A 622 10.25 -1.54 -10.36
CA GLU A 622 10.99 -0.64 -9.51
C GLU A 622 12.37 -1.28 -9.42
N GLY A 623 13.43 -0.83 -10.20
CA GLY A 623 14.95 -0.81 -10.17
C GLY A 623 15.80 -2.04 -10.60
N ALA A 624 17.08 -2.18 -10.21
CA ALA A 624 17.95 -3.26 -10.70
C ALA A 624 17.47 -4.72 -10.50
N PHE A 625 17.71 -5.62 -11.44
CA PHE A 625 17.51 -7.05 -11.19
C PHE A 625 18.59 -7.56 -10.21
N SER A 626 18.17 -8.23 -9.14
CA SER A 626 19.08 -8.75 -8.09
C SER A 626 19.66 -10.12 -8.41
N GLU A 627 19.15 -10.77 -9.45
CA GLU A 627 19.50 -12.12 -9.85
C GLU A 627 19.81 -12.14 -11.35
N LYS A 628 20.49 -13.21 -11.76
CA LYS A 628 20.79 -13.46 -13.16
C LYS A 628 19.50 -13.69 -13.96
N MET A 629 19.37 -12.97 -15.07
CA MET A 629 18.23 -13.01 -15.97
C MET A 629 18.60 -13.77 -17.26
N PHE A 630 17.81 -14.76 -17.63
CA PHE A 630 18.01 -15.54 -18.85
C PHE A 630 16.98 -15.17 -19.91
N PRO A 631 17.39 -14.93 -21.17
CA PRO A 631 16.47 -14.92 -22.30
C PRO A 631 15.61 -16.19 -22.32
N LEU A 632 14.30 -16.02 -22.51
CA LEU A 632 13.31 -17.09 -22.55
C LEU A 632 12.62 -17.11 -23.91
N PHE A 633 12.48 -18.32 -24.46
CA PHE A 633 11.81 -18.59 -25.72
C PHE A 633 10.86 -19.76 -25.52
N GLY A 634 9.68 -19.70 -26.13
CA GLY A 634 8.69 -20.76 -26.06
C GLY A 634 7.81 -20.76 -27.29
N THR A 635 7.42 -21.93 -27.74
CA THR A 635 6.57 -22.09 -28.92
C THR A 635 5.76 -23.37 -28.78
N SER A 636 4.49 -23.32 -29.20
CA SER A 636 3.69 -24.52 -29.43
C SER A 636 3.48 -24.81 -30.91
N ASP A 637 4.00 -23.97 -31.79
CA ASP A 637 3.89 -24.11 -33.24
C ASP A 637 4.86 -25.17 -33.76
N LYS A 638 4.34 -26.05 -34.61
CA LYS A 638 5.09 -27.17 -35.21
C LYS A 638 5.76 -26.79 -36.53
N GLU A 639 5.21 -25.80 -37.23
CA GLU A 639 5.60 -25.45 -38.59
C GLU A 639 6.60 -24.31 -38.60
N VAL A 640 6.31 -23.24 -37.84
CA VAL A 640 7.09 -22.00 -37.87
C VAL A 640 8.03 -21.94 -36.66
N PRO A 641 9.35 -22.11 -36.82
CA PRO A 641 10.31 -22.00 -35.72
C PRO A 641 10.46 -20.55 -35.25
N LEU A 642 10.84 -20.38 -33.98
CA LEU A 642 11.46 -19.14 -33.52
C LEU A 642 12.93 -19.16 -33.92
N MET A 643 13.43 -18.05 -34.48
CA MET A 643 14.82 -17.95 -34.94
C MET A 643 15.52 -16.72 -34.34
N LEU A 644 16.74 -16.93 -33.87
CA LEU A 644 17.66 -15.90 -33.39
C LEU A 644 18.61 -15.53 -34.52
N PRO A 645 18.49 -14.33 -35.14
CA PRO A 645 19.41 -13.90 -36.18
C PRO A 645 20.81 -13.70 -35.58
N GLY A 646 21.84 -14.25 -36.22
CA GLY A 646 23.23 -14.10 -35.78
C GLY A 646 23.71 -12.65 -35.89
N GLY A 647 24.55 -12.22 -34.95
CA GLY A 647 24.95 -10.81 -34.72
C GLY A 647 25.65 -10.05 -35.85
N THR A 648 25.76 -10.59 -37.07
CA THR A 648 26.35 -9.91 -38.23
C THR A 648 25.72 -10.37 -39.53
N THR A 649 24.44 -10.09 -39.74
CA THR A 649 23.90 -9.95 -41.09
C THR A 649 22.97 -8.75 -41.12
N HIS A 650 23.41 -7.69 -41.81
CA HIS A 650 22.47 -6.77 -42.42
C HIS A 650 21.47 -7.61 -43.23
N MET A 651 20.23 -7.68 -42.76
CA MET A 651 19.13 -8.23 -43.56
C MET A 651 18.95 -7.30 -44.77
N PRO A 652 18.88 -7.84 -46.01
CA PRO A 652 18.62 -7.02 -47.19
C PRO A 652 17.23 -6.38 -47.10
N GLU A 653 17.11 -5.21 -47.71
CA GLU A 653 15.94 -4.30 -47.72
C GLU A 653 14.58 -4.97 -48.04
#